data_AF-A0A1Z4GBF4-F1
#
_entry.id   AF-A0A1Z4GBF4-F1
#
_cell.length_a   1.000
_cell.length_b   1.000
_cell.length_c   1.000
_cell.angle_alpha   90.00
_cell.angle_beta   90.00
_cell.angle_gamma   90.00
#
_symmetry.space_group_name_H-M   'P 1'
#
loop_
_entity.id
_entity.type
_entity.pdbx_description
1 polymer ?
#
loop_
_entity_poly.entity_id
_entity_poly.type
_entity_poly.pdbx_seq_one_letter_code
_entity_poly.pdbx_strand_id
1 'polypeptide(L)'
;MWRWIALFLVGTLMQFLVYIPTPVLSQNASSCNNITAPLTAEEQTYARGAWQYFVKNYQPATGLTNAAGGYPSGTLWDMGNYLMALNAARWMNLTDQADFDSRLNKFLTGLGNLKLFEDALPNKVYNTATGQMVDYGNNPIERGIGWSALDIGRVLAAFDVIRTCHPQYNDWLKGIVAKWQVGRSLKDGQLYGATVLPDNKTLLVQEGRLGYEEYGARGYQLWGFAAPKALALEPYKMVEVNGVQIPVDTRDFQSTNANNYVVSESYILDGIEFGLQGELADFAARVLEVQKRRYEATGQLTAVTEDNIDQAPYFLYNTVYANGQSWATITDTNQPFPQFRSVSTKAAFGWRYLYPDNAYAQKLFDAVKDLRSPDDSGYYAGIYEESKQPNKALTGNTNGLILEILYYKARGNRSLITGSVNATAKAPSNNTSAATPTPTNPPQTSGNTPRVVEVKVPTPPANNSQVEEVAITPIPPVDSPDSSSKLKLTRPLTVVERRYAEAAWRYFQANYHPKNGLIDDRSDFKGTTLWGLGDYLAALHAARSLDVISPKEFDQRTRHILAALGKLPLFAGELPNRGYDTRSLQPIDYGGNLVVEGNGWSALDIGRLLAGLYNLKSYHPQYTKAVDQIVLDWSYLRVVRDGVLSSATVMKNPQGRYLTRVNLETRLGYEEYAARAFQLWGFDVEGSAVGGEYQTSVVEGVKIPTQRQRTDTNSKVNQYTVSNPFILYGLEFGLDPKMRSLFEPIFQAQAERYRRTNTLTASATTLIDRKPYTVHSAITAQGKPWEAIGDDGQTLPQGRMVSTAVAFAYHALLPDNQYSQKLVQGTTDLYNPLTGFYEGFYETTGKTAVGFTSSTNSMILQSLLYTLTNQQPLICATTSLKSPWWETIAQGDSGRGLPRIPQPKISLMSDSSGSYWVSGSKNTKVTK
;
A
#
# COMPACT_ATOMS: atom_id res chain seq x y z
N MET A 1 32.85 -67.43 19.33
CA MET A 1 31.77 -67.16 18.36
C MET A 1 30.37 -67.57 18.84
N TRP A 2 30.12 -67.75 20.14
CA TRP A 2 28.83 -68.23 20.69
C TRP A 2 28.46 -67.46 21.98
N ARG A 3 28.48 -66.13 21.95
CA ARG A 3 27.95 -65.26 23.03
C ARG A 3 27.20 -64.01 22.54
N TRP A 4 27.05 -63.83 21.23
CA TRP A 4 26.43 -62.64 20.61
C TRP A 4 25.12 -62.93 19.85
N ILE A 5 24.51 -64.11 20.03
CA ILE A 5 23.20 -64.46 19.43
C ILE A 5 22.08 -64.54 20.49
N ALA A 6 22.39 -64.50 21.79
CA ALA A 6 21.41 -64.64 22.87
C ALA A 6 20.75 -63.32 23.33
N LEU A 7 21.24 -62.15 22.90
CA LEU A 7 20.69 -60.85 23.31
C LEU A 7 19.75 -60.20 22.29
N PHE A 8 19.51 -60.86 21.14
CA PHE A 8 18.60 -60.36 20.10
C PHE A 8 17.20 -61.03 20.14
N LEU A 9 16.97 -61.98 21.05
CA LEU A 9 15.71 -62.75 21.13
C LEU A 9 14.88 -62.53 22.42
N VAL A 10 15.28 -61.59 23.29
CA VAL A 10 14.51 -61.23 24.50
C VAL A 10 13.82 -59.86 24.37
N GLY A 11 14.14 -59.07 23.34
CA GLY A 11 13.52 -57.75 23.12
C GLY A 11 12.22 -57.74 22.29
N THR A 12 11.83 -58.87 21.71
CA THR A 12 10.77 -58.94 20.68
C THR A 12 9.55 -59.78 21.10
N LEU A 13 9.36 -60.02 22.40
CA LEU A 13 8.23 -60.82 22.91
C LEU A 13 7.56 -60.24 24.16
N MET A 14 7.54 -58.91 24.30
CA MET A 14 6.76 -58.20 25.33
C MET A 14 5.93 -57.03 24.76
N GLN A 15 5.42 -57.17 23.53
CA GLN A 15 4.47 -56.20 22.93
C GLN A 15 3.07 -56.77 22.67
N PHE A 16 2.75 -57.96 23.18
CA PHE A 16 1.40 -58.50 23.14
C PHE A 16 1.03 -59.03 24.52
N LEU A 17 -0.13 -58.58 25.04
CA LEU A 17 -0.72 -58.79 26.38
C LEU A 17 -0.29 -57.75 27.42
N VAL A 18 -0.98 -56.60 27.48
CA VAL A 18 -2.07 -56.32 28.44
C VAL A 18 -2.80 -55.05 27.95
N TYR A 19 -3.98 -55.19 27.35
CA TYR A 19 -4.92 -54.08 27.17
C TYR A 19 -5.69 -53.95 28.49
N ILE A 20 -5.25 -53.05 29.38
CA ILE A 20 -6.05 -52.63 30.53
C ILE A 20 -6.98 -51.52 29.99
N PRO A 21 -8.31 -51.70 30.00
CA PRO A 21 -9.20 -50.57 29.77
C PRO A 21 -8.99 -49.59 30.92
N THR A 22 -8.40 -48.43 30.64
CA THR A 22 -8.39 -47.33 31.61
C THR A 22 -9.84 -46.94 31.88
N PRO A 23 -10.24 -46.77 33.14
CA PRO A 23 -11.63 -46.46 33.48
C PRO A 23 -11.99 -45.10 32.87
N VAL A 24 -13.20 -45.02 32.32
CA VAL A 24 -13.88 -43.76 32.04
C VAL A 24 -13.85 -42.94 33.33
N LEU A 25 -13.00 -41.92 33.36
CA LEU A 25 -12.86 -41.04 34.51
C LEU A 25 -14.07 -40.12 34.58
N SER A 26 -14.84 -40.31 35.66
CA SER A 26 -16.04 -39.58 36.04
C SER A 26 -15.96 -38.07 35.82
N GLN A 27 -16.94 -37.51 35.11
CA GLN A 27 -17.19 -36.07 35.01
C GLN A 27 -17.46 -35.50 36.42
N ASN A 28 -16.56 -34.66 36.92
CA ASN A 28 -16.99 -33.66 37.90
C ASN A 28 -17.93 -32.68 37.18
N ALA A 29 -19.08 -32.37 37.79
CA ALA A 29 -20.09 -31.50 37.22
C ALA A 29 -19.53 -30.08 36.98
N SER A 30 -19.01 -29.83 35.79
CA SER A 30 -18.60 -28.50 35.34
C SER A 30 -19.84 -27.68 34.98
N SER A 31 -19.86 -26.40 35.35
CA SER A 31 -20.94 -25.45 35.00
C SER A 31 -21.12 -25.25 33.48
N CYS A 32 -20.23 -25.81 32.66
CA CYS A 32 -20.33 -25.84 31.21
C CYS A 32 -21.40 -26.80 30.67
N ASN A 33 -21.82 -27.80 31.45
CA ASN A 33 -22.88 -28.73 31.05
C ASN A 33 -24.30 -28.16 31.20
N ASN A 34 -24.44 -27.01 31.86
CA ASN A 34 -25.73 -26.45 32.24
C ASN A 34 -26.35 -25.66 31.08
N ILE A 35 -27.01 -26.38 30.17
CA ILE A 35 -27.81 -25.82 29.09
C ILE A 35 -29.19 -25.43 29.63
N THR A 36 -29.37 -24.16 29.97
CA THR A 36 -30.62 -23.64 30.55
C THR A 36 -31.62 -23.15 29.52
N ALA A 37 -31.19 -22.90 28.28
CA ALA A 37 -32.04 -22.43 27.19
C ALA A 37 -31.74 -23.23 25.89
N PRO A 38 -32.14 -24.51 25.81
CA PRO A 38 -31.81 -25.39 24.69
C PRO A 38 -32.03 -24.76 23.31
N LEU A 39 -31.23 -25.20 22.33
CA LEU A 39 -31.39 -24.75 20.95
C LEU A 39 -32.75 -25.19 20.39
N THR A 40 -33.43 -24.28 19.71
CA THR A 40 -34.61 -24.56 18.89
C THR A 40 -34.23 -25.44 17.69
N ALA A 41 -35.22 -25.99 16.98
CA ALA A 41 -34.97 -26.80 15.78
C ALA A 41 -34.21 -26.02 14.67
N GLU A 42 -34.50 -24.73 14.54
CA GLU A 42 -33.83 -23.84 13.59
C GLU A 42 -32.38 -23.59 14.03
N GLU A 43 -32.16 -23.24 15.30
CA GLU A 43 -30.82 -23.05 15.87
C GLU A 43 -29.97 -24.31 15.82
N GLN A 44 -30.56 -25.48 16.04
CA GLN A 44 -29.89 -26.78 15.85
C GLN A 44 -29.42 -26.97 14.41
N THR A 45 -30.15 -26.45 13.43
CA THR A 45 -29.76 -26.50 12.03
C THR A 45 -28.58 -25.57 11.76
N TYR A 46 -28.56 -24.38 12.37
CA TYR A 46 -27.40 -23.49 12.28
C TYR A 46 -26.16 -24.11 12.92
N ALA A 47 -26.33 -24.68 14.12
CA ALA A 47 -25.25 -25.32 14.86
C ALA A 47 -24.65 -26.49 14.08
N ARG A 48 -25.48 -27.37 13.52
CA ARG A 48 -25.00 -28.46 12.64
C ARG A 48 -24.28 -27.94 11.41
N GLY A 49 -24.86 -26.95 10.71
CA GLY A 49 -24.25 -26.37 9.52
C GLY A 49 -22.87 -25.78 9.81
N ALA A 50 -22.73 -25.02 10.90
CA ALA A 50 -21.44 -24.47 11.31
C ALA A 50 -20.44 -25.55 11.73
N TRP A 51 -20.89 -26.60 12.43
CA TRP A 51 -20.02 -27.72 12.83
C TRP A 51 -19.46 -28.50 11.64
N GLN A 52 -20.22 -28.63 10.55
CA GLN A 52 -19.73 -29.32 9.35
C GLN A 52 -18.47 -28.70 8.75
N TYR A 53 -18.25 -27.40 8.90
CA TYR A 53 -17.00 -26.77 8.48
C TYR A 53 -15.78 -27.46 9.13
N PHE A 54 -15.83 -27.67 10.45
CA PHE A 54 -14.74 -28.29 11.19
C PHE A 54 -14.64 -29.79 10.93
N VAL A 55 -15.74 -30.48 10.67
CA VAL A 55 -15.72 -31.89 10.23
C VAL A 55 -14.94 -32.04 8.92
N LYS A 56 -15.21 -31.17 7.92
CA LYS A 56 -14.58 -31.24 6.59
C LYS A 56 -13.14 -30.71 6.55
N ASN A 57 -12.78 -29.79 7.45
CA ASN A 57 -11.47 -29.14 7.46
C ASN A 57 -10.53 -29.64 8.58
N TYR A 58 -10.89 -30.74 9.24
CA TYR A 58 -10.06 -31.40 10.24
C TYR A 58 -8.88 -32.12 9.60
N GLN A 59 -7.69 -31.99 10.21
CA GLN A 59 -6.45 -32.62 9.77
C GLN A 59 -6.10 -33.79 10.70
N PRO A 60 -6.37 -35.05 10.33
CA PRO A 60 -6.18 -36.20 11.23
C PRO A 60 -4.73 -36.41 11.69
N ALA A 61 -3.76 -35.97 10.89
CA ALA A 61 -2.34 -36.13 11.18
C ALA A 61 -1.87 -35.29 12.39
N THR A 62 -2.44 -34.09 12.56
CA THR A 62 -2.05 -33.10 13.58
C THR A 62 -3.14 -32.82 14.59
N GLY A 63 -4.41 -33.09 14.25
CA GLY A 63 -5.58 -32.68 15.02
C GLY A 63 -5.98 -31.21 14.84
N LEU A 64 -5.27 -30.46 13.99
CA LEU A 64 -5.57 -29.06 13.69
C LEU A 64 -6.70 -28.93 12.66
N THR A 65 -7.22 -27.72 12.47
CA THR A 65 -8.25 -27.42 11.45
C THR A 65 -7.83 -26.25 10.58
N ASN A 66 -8.23 -26.26 9.30
CA ASN A 66 -7.92 -25.17 8.39
C ASN A 66 -8.66 -23.88 8.75
N ALA A 67 -7.96 -22.74 8.66
CA ALA A 67 -8.53 -21.41 8.79
C ALA A 67 -9.50 -21.07 7.65
N ALA A 68 -9.14 -21.48 6.43
CA ALA A 68 -9.95 -21.34 5.22
C ALA A 68 -10.22 -22.70 4.58
N GLY A 69 -11.43 -22.88 4.03
CA GLY A 69 -11.89 -24.14 3.44
C GLY A 69 -10.92 -24.72 2.41
N GLY A 70 -10.44 -25.94 2.63
CA GLY A 70 -9.55 -26.64 1.71
C GLY A 70 -8.11 -26.12 1.64
N TYR A 71 -7.73 -25.11 2.43
CA TYR A 71 -6.37 -24.56 2.46
C TYR A 71 -5.68 -24.93 3.78
N PRO A 72 -4.65 -25.81 3.78
CA PRO A 72 -4.08 -26.36 5.01
C PRO A 72 -3.15 -25.35 5.73
N SER A 73 -3.74 -24.29 6.28
CA SER A 73 -3.09 -23.19 7.00
C SER A 73 -3.94 -22.78 8.20
N GLY A 74 -3.30 -22.37 9.28
CA GLY A 74 -3.99 -21.91 10.49
C GLY A 74 -3.08 -21.12 11.43
N THR A 75 -3.64 -20.07 12.01
CA THR A 75 -3.03 -19.24 13.05
C THR A 75 -3.43 -19.75 14.44
N LEU A 76 -2.85 -19.18 15.50
CA LEU A 76 -3.29 -19.49 16.86
C LEU A 76 -4.70 -18.96 17.14
N TRP A 77 -5.12 -17.89 16.46
CA TRP A 77 -6.50 -17.41 16.51
C TRP A 77 -7.48 -18.48 16.02
N ASP A 78 -7.20 -19.08 14.87
CA ASP A 78 -8.02 -20.15 14.28
C ASP A 78 -8.05 -21.41 15.16
N MET A 79 -6.91 -21.75 15.77
CA MET A 79 -6.81 -22.85 16.71
C MET A 79 -7.65 -22.61 17.97
N GLY A 80 -7.67 -21.38 18.49
CA GLY A 80 -8.56 -20.98 19.59
C GLY A 80 -10.03 -21.10 19.20
N ASN A 81 -10.40 -20.59 18.02
CA ASN A 81 -11.76 -20.71 17.48
C ASN A 81 -12.21 -22.17 17.36
N TYR A 82 -11.33 -23.07 16.91
CA TYR A 82 -11.63 -24.49 16.84
C TYR A 82 -11.87 -25.11 18.23
N LEU A 83 -11.07 -24.77 19.24
CA LEU A 83 -11.27 -25.27 20.60
C LEU A 83 -12.61 -24.82 21.18
N MET A 84 -12.97 -23.55 20.98
CA MET A 84 -14.26 -23.01 21.40
C MET A 84 -15.41 -23.71 20.67
N ALA A 85 -15.28 -23.91 19.36
CA ALA A 85 -16.24 -24.65 18.55
C ALA A 85 -16.39 -26.12 18.98
N LEU A 86 -15.29 -26.82 19.27
CA LEU A 86 -15.28 -28.21 19.72
C LEU A 86 -15.93 -28.35 21.10
N ASN A 87 -15.67 -27.41 22.02
CA ASN A 87 -16.34 -27.34 23.31
C ASN A 87 -17.85 -27.10 23.16
N ALA A 88 -18.23 -26.13 22.33
CA ALA A 88 -19.63 -25.83 22.02
C ALA A 88 -20.33 -27.05 21.40
N ALA A 89 -19.71 -27.70 20.42
CA ALA A 89 -20.24 -28.91 19.78
C ALA A 89 -20.47 -30.04 20.78
N ARG A 90 -19.55 -30.24 21.73
CA ARG A 90 -19.68 -31.26 22.77
C ARG A 90 -20.88 -30.99 23.69
N TRP A 91 -21.04 -29.74 24.14
CA TRP A 91 -22.11 -29.39 25.09
C TRP A 91 -23.47 -29.16 24.45
N MET A 92 -23.52 -28.84 23.16
CA MET A 92 -24.76 -28.78 22.37
C MET A 92 -25.12 -30.12 21.71
N ASN A 93 -24.38 -31.19 22.02
CA ASN A 93 -24.62 -32.56 21.54
C ASN A 93 -24.53 -32.72 20.01
N LEU A 94 -23.60 -31.99 19.37
CA LEU A 94 -23.24 -32.13 17.94
C LEU A 94 -22.12 -33.16 17.73
N THR A 95 -21.34 -33.45 18.77
CA THR A 95 -20.36 -34.53 18.83
C THR A 95 -20.47 -35.24 20.18
N ASP A 96 -20.17 -36.54 20.20
CA ASP A 96 -20.18 -37.34 21.43
C ASP A 96 -18.86 -37.18 22.22
N GLN A 97 -18.80 -37.77 23.41
CA GLN A 97 -17.61 -37.68 24.27
C GLN A 97 -16.38 -38.34 23.63
N ALA A 98 -16.55 -39.45 22.92
CA ALA A 98 -15.44 -40.22 22.38
C ALA A 98 -14.80 -39.50 21.19
N ASP A 99 -15.60 -38.95 20.28
CA ASP A 99 -15.11 -38.11 19.17
C ASP A 99 -14.51 -36.80 19.68
N PHE A 100 -15.13 -36.16 20.69
CA PHE A 100 -14.55 -34.99 21.36
C PHE A 100 -13.17 -35.29 21.94
N ASP A 101 -13.03 -36.33 22.77
CA ASP A 101 -11.76 -36.69 23.41
C ASP A 101 -10.71 -37.08 22.36
N SER A 102 -11.11 -37.81 21.31
CA SER A 102 -10.23 -38.18 20.20
C SER A 102 -9.65 -36.95 19.50
N ARG A 103 -10.52 -35.99 19.13
CA ARG A 103 -10.13 -34.74 18.46
C ARG A 103 -9.28 -33.86 19.36
N LEU A 104 -9.68 -33.68 20.62
CA LEU A 104 -8.96 -32.85 21.57
C LEU A 104 -7.58 -33.45 21.92
N ASN A 105 -7.50 -34.74 22.18
CA ASN A 105 -6.23 -35.44 22.40
C ASN A 105 -5.28 -35.24 21.21
N LYS A 106 -5.81 -35.42 20.00
CA LYS A 106 -5.02 -35.26 18.77
C LYS A 106 -4.53 -33.83 18.61
N PHE A 107 -5.43 -32.86 18.79
CA PHE A 107 -5.12 -31.43 18.71
C PHE A 107 -4.04 -31.04 19.74
N LEU A 108 -4.19 -31.43 21.02
CA LEU A 108 -3.22 -31.10 22.08
C LEU A 108 -1.86 -31.76 21.85
N THR A 109 -1.85 -32.98 21.31
CA THR A 109 -0.62 -33.66 20.89
C THR A 109 0.05 -32.90 19.75
N GLY A 110 -0.69 -32.51 18.70
CA GLY A 110 -0.16 -31.76 17.57
C GLY A 110 0.36 -30.39 17.98
N LEU A 111 -0.43 -29.64 18.74
CA LEU A 111 -0.07 -28.32 19.26
C LEU A 111 1.17 -28.39 20.16
N GLY A 112 1.25 -29.38 21.05
CA GLY A 112 2.39 -29.60 21.94
C GLY A 112 3.69 -30.01 21.24
N ASN A 113 3.62 -30.39 19.96
CA ASN A 113 4.73 -30.79 19.10
C ASN A 113 5.13 -29.73 18.06
N LEU A 114 4.40 -28.61 17.98
CA LEU A 114 4.76 -27.54 17.04
C LEU A 114 6.14 -26.97 17.38
N LYS A 115 6.97 -26.79 16.35
CA LYS A 115 8.20 -26.00 16.48
C LYS A 115 7.83 -24.56 16.79
N LEU A 116 8.47 -23.97 17.79
CA LEU A 116 8.24 -22.60 18.20
C LEU A 116 9.16 -21.66 17.40
N PHE A 117 8.69 -20.43 17.17
CA PHE A 117 9.55 -19.35 16.69
C PHE A 117 10.60 -19.04 17.76
N GLU A 118 11.87 -19.18 17.39
CA GLU A 118 13.03 -18.99 18.27
C GLU A 118 12.96 -19.77 19.59
N ASP A 119 12.38 -20.98 19.54
CA ASP A 119 12.20 -21.87 20.70
C ASP A 119 11.48 -21.18 21.88
N ALA A 120 10.68 -20.14 21.59
CA ALA A 120 10.09 -19.26 22.59
C ALA A 120 8.57 -19.23 22.53
N LEU A 121 8.01 -18.86 21.38
CA LEU A 121 6.57 -18.65 21.21
C LEU A 121 6.07 -19.29 19.92
N PRO A 122 4.79 -19.67 19.82
CA PRO A 122 4.24 -20.19 18.58
C PRO A 122 4.39 -19.19 17.42
N ASN A 123 4.70 -19.72 16.24
CA ASN A 123 4.76 -18.95 15.01
C ASN A 123 3.38 -18.41 14.64
N LYS A 124 3.33 -17.29 13.92
CA LYS A 124 2.05 -16.68 13.47
C LYS A 124 1.17 -17.62 12.65
N VAL A 125 1.78 -18.54 11.88
CA VAL A 125 1.01 -19.44 11.01
C VAL A 125 1.70 -20.79 10.84
N TYR A 126 0.90 -21.85 10.87
CA TYR A 126 1.35 -23.22 10.68
C TYR A 126 0.58 -23.89 9.55
N ASN A 127 1.26 -24.77 8.82
CA ASN A 127 0.56 -25.70 7.94
C ASN A 127 -0.22 -26.68 8.82
N THR A 128 -1.54 -26.70 8.70
CA THR A 128 -2.40 -27.50 9.59
C THR A 128 -2.26 -28.99 9.33
N ALA A 129 -1.88 -29.42 8.12
CA ALA A 129 -1.72 -30.83 7.79
C ALA A 129 -0.41 -31.43 8.34
N THR A 130 0.64 -30.62 8.47
CA THR A 130 1.99 -31.10 8.84
C THR A 130 2.51 -30.56 10.17
N GLY A 131 1.97 -29.45 10.68
CA GLY A 131 2.49 -28.74 11.85
C GLY A 131 3.77 -27.95 11.57
N GLN A 132 4.18 -27.79 10.30
CA GLN A 132 5.35 -27.00 9.94
C GLN A 132 5.08 -25.49 10.08
N MET A 133 6.08 -24.73 10.53
CA MET A 133 6.04 -23.27 10.45
C MET A 133 6.07 -22.84 8.98
N VAL A 134 5.15 -21.97 8.62
CA VAL A 134 5.01 -21.44 7.25
C VAL A 134 4.92 -19.92 7.26
N ASP A 135 4.92 -19.31 6.08
CA ASP A 135 4.40 -17.95 5.89
C ASP A 135 2.88 -17.97 5.57
N TYR A 136 2.27 -16.79 5.41
CA TYR A 136 0.84 -16.70 5.08
C TYR A 136 0.47 -17.28 3.69
N GLY A 137 1.47 -17.48 2.81
CA GLY A 137 1.31 -18.20 1.55
C GLY A 137 1.39 -19.72 1.70
N ASN A 138 1.52 -20.22 2.93
CA ASN A 138 1.70 -21.64 3.28
C ASN A 138 3.01 -22.26 2.76
N ASN A 139 4.04 -21.42 2.56
CA ASN A 139 5.38 -21.89 2.22
C ASN A 139 6.16 -22.21 3.50
N PRO A 140 6.85 -23.36 3.61
CA PRO A 140 7.69 -23.69 4.76
C PRO A 140 8.77 -22.65 5.05
N ILE A 141 8.83 -22.17 6.30
CA ILE A 141 9.87 -21.25 6.79
C ILE A 141 10.47 -21.82 8.06
N GLU A 142 11.70 -22.32 7.97
CA GLU A 142 12.35 -23.07 9.05
C GLU A 142 12.46 -22.31 10.38
N ARG A 143 12.65 -20.98 10.32
CA ARG A 143 12.71 -20.10 11.49
C ARG A 143 11.32 -19.65 11.97
N GLY A 144 10.34 -19.59 11.08
CA GLY A 144 9.07 -18.86 11.26
C GLY A 144 9.17 -17.36 10.93
N ILE A 145 8.05 -16.66 11.11
CA ILE A 145 7.82 -15.24 10.76
C ILE A 145 7.52 -14.36 11.98
N GLY A 146 7.65 -14.90 13.20
CA GLY A 146 7.38 -14.22 14.46
C GLY A 146 6.15 -14.79 15.17
N TRP A 147 5.64 -14.09 16.18
CA TRP A 147 4.43 -14.45 16.93
C TRP A 147 3.41 -13.30 16.92
N SER A 148 2.14 -13.62 17.14
CA SER A 148 1.06 -12.67 17.40
C SER A 148 0.69 -12.74 18.88
N ALA A 149 0.74 -11.63 19.59
CA ALA A 149 0.30 -11.54 20.98
C ALA A 149 -1.23 -11.65 21.09
N LEU A 150 -1.98 -11.15 20.11
CA LEU A 150 -3.45 -11.29 20.10
C LEU A 150 -3.88 -12.75 19.93
N ASP A 151 -3.22 -13.49 19.05
CA ASP A 151 -3.51 -14.90 18.81
C ASP A 151 -3.17 -15.75 20.04
N ILE A 152 -2.07 -15.42 20.72
CA ILE A 152 -1.72 -16.04 22.01
C ILE A 152 -2.82 -15.72 23.04
N GLY A 153 -3.28 -14.48 23.12
CA GLY A 153 -4.40 -14.10 24.00
C GLY A 153 -5.66 -14.93 23.73
N ARG A 154 -6.07 -15.06 22.46
CA ARG A 154 -7.22 -15.87 22.04
C ARG A 154 -7.09 -17.33 22.44
N VAL A 155 -5.94 -17.97 22.17
CA VAL A 155 -5.78 -19.39 22.51
C VAL A 155 -5.69 -19.61 24.02
N LEU A 156 -5.12 -18.66 24.78
CA LEU A 156 -5.09 -18.71 26.24
C LEU A 156 -6.49 -18.62 26.84
N ALA A 157 -7.36 -17.75 26.31
CA ALA A 157 -8.78 -17.72 26.68
C ALA A 157 -9.48 -19.04 26.36
N ALA A 158 -9.28 -19.59 25.16
CA ALA A 158 -9.85 -20.89 24.79
C ALA A 158 -9.34 -22.03 25.69
N PHE A 159 -8.05 -22.06 26.03
CA PHE A 159 -7.51 -23.04 26.98
C PHE A 159 -8.11 -22.91 28.37
N ASP A 160 -8.41 -21.68 28.82
CA ASP A 160 -9.07 -21.46 30.09
C ASP A 160 -10.49 -22.06 30.11
N VAL A 161 -11.23 -21.89 29.02
CA VAL A 161 -12.54 -22.52 28.83
C VAL A 161 -12.40 -24.04 28.81
N ILE A 162 -11.45 -24.60 28.06
CA ILE A 162 -11.25 -26.05 28.01
C ILE A 162 -10.86 -26.62 29.38
N ARG A 163 -9.90 -26.02 30.11
CA ARG A 163 -9.50 -26.52 31.44
C ARG A 163 -10.62 -26.38 32.49
N THR A 164 -11.54 -25.44 32.30
CA THR A 164 -12.70 -25.24 33.18
C THR A 164 -13.84 -26.20 32.85
N CYS A 165 -14.12 -26.40 31.57
CA CYS A 165 -15.19 -27.29 31.09
C CYS A 165 -14.80 -28.77 31.15
N HIS A 166 -13.51 -29.07 30.94
CA HIS A 166 -12.93 -30.41 30.84
C HIS A 166 -11.67 -30.50 31.70
N PRO A 167 -11.79 -30.48 33.05
CA PRO A 167 -10.67 -30.37 33.97
C PRO A 167 -9.64 -31.51 33.87
N GLN A 168 -10.02 -32.66 33.30
CA GLN A 168 -9.09 -33.76 33.00
C GLN A 168 -7.94 -33.35 32.05
N TYR A 169 -8.12 -32.28 31.27
CA TYR A 169 -7.10 -31.75 30.35
C TYR A 169 -6.21 -30.65 30.95
N ASN A 170 -6.50 -30.21 32.18
CA ASN A 170 -5.83 -29.07 32.81
C ASN A 170 -4.29 -29.19 32.82
N ASP A 171 -3.76 -30.35 33.22
CA ASP A 171 -2.32 -30.52 33.38
C ASP A 171 -1.60 -30.58 32.03
N TRP A 172 -2.25 -31.13 31.01
CA TRP A 172 -1.71 -31.12 29.65
C TRP A 172 -1.65 -29.70 29.10
N LEU A 173 -2.72 -28.92 29.25
CA LEU A 173 -2.77 -27.52 28.83
C LEU A 173 -1.70 -26.69 29.54
N LYS A 174 -1.57 -26.84 30.87
CA LYS A 174 -0.49 -26.23 31.65
C LYS A 174 0.89 -26.65 31.14
N GLY A 175 1.08 -27.92 30.81
CA GLY A 175 2.32 -28.43 30.23
C GLY A 175 2.66 -27.83 28.87
N ILE A 176 1.67 -27.55 28.03
CA ILE A 176 1.87 -26.85 26.75
C ILE A 176 2.28 -25.39 27.00
N VAL A 177 1.50 -24.65 27.80
CA VAL A 177 1.78 -23.24 28.08
C VAL A 177 3.11 -23.06 28.82
N ALA A 178 3.50 -23.98 29.70
CA ALA A 178 4.78 -23.95 30.40
C ALA A 178 6.00 -24.07 29.48
N LYS A 179 5.84 -24.64 28.26
CA LYS A 179 6.89 -24.64 27.23
C LYS A 179 7.01 -23.28 26.53
N TRP A 180 5.98 -22.45 26.60
CA TRP A 180 5.96 -21.14 25.94
C TRP A 180 6.54 -20.07 26.85
N GLN A 181 7.43 -19.26 26.30
CA GLN A 181 7.95 -18.08 26.98
C GLN A 181 6.97 -16.91 26.83
N VAL A 182 5.74 -17.07 27.34
CA VAL A 182 4.61 -16.12 27.18
C VAL A 182 5.01 -14.68 27.54
N GLY A 183 5.84 -14.49 28.57
CA GLY A 183 6.36 -13.19 28.97
C GLY A 183 7.12 -12.42 27.87
N ARG A 184 7.63 -13.08 26.81
CA ARG A 184 8.27 -12.39 25.67
C ARG A 184 7.29 -11.60 24.80
N SER A 185 6.00 -11.91 24.89
CA SER A 185 4.94 -11.14 24.23
C SER A 185 4.42 -9.98 25.09
N LEU A 186 5.10 -9.67 26.20
CA LEU A 186 4.77 -8.59 27.11
C LEU A 186 5.95 -7.65 27.27
N LYS A 187 5.68 -6.36 27.15
CA LYS A 187 6.68 -5.32 27.43
C LYS A 187 5.98 -4.08 27.97
N ASP A 188 6.50 -3.55 29.07
CA ASP A 188 6.00 -2.34 29.74
C ASP A 188 4.49 -2.34 30.06
N GLY A 189 3.92 -3.53 30.29
CA GLY A 189 2.50 -3.73 30.57
C GLY A 189 1.59 -3.75 29.35
N GLN A 190 2.14 -3.82 28.13
CA GLN A 190 1.42 -3.93 26.85
C GLN A 190 1.72 -5.25 26.14
N LEU A 191 0.88 -5.59 25.15
CA LEU A 191 1.06 -6.74 24.28
C LEU A 191 2.00 -6.43 23.11
N TYR A 192 2.94 -7.33 22.85
CA TYR A 192 3.90 -7.20 21.77
C TYR A 192 3.98 -8.47 20.93
N GLY A 193 3.59 -8.34 19.66
CA GLY A 193 3.89 -9.32 18.63
C GLY A 193 5.36 -9.24 18.19
N ALA A 194 5.76 -10.16 17.32
CA ALA A 194 7.05 -10.13 16.67
C ALA A 194 6.94 -10.29 15.16
N THR A 195 7.89 -9.69 14.45
CA THR A 195 8.08 -9.88 13.02
C THR A 195 9.55 -10.09 12.69
N VAL A 196 9.84 -10.75 11.58
CA VAL A 196 11.20 -10.98 11.09
C VAL A 196 11.58 -9.90 10.09
N LEU A 197 12.60 -9.11 10.42
CA LEU A 197 13.16 -8.08 9.55
C LEU A 197 13.97 -8.68 8.39
N PRO A 198 14.21 -7.90 7.31
CA PRO A 198 15.04 -8.33 6.18
C PRO A 198 16.48 -8.74 6.55
N ASP A 199 17.04 -8.19 7.62
CA ASP A 199 18.37 -8.55 8.17
C ASP A 199 18.31 -9.79 9.08
N ASN A 200 17.17 -10.49 9.08
CA ASN A 200 16.88 -11.67 9.87
C ASN A 200 16.82 -11.42 11.40
N LYS A 201 16.70 -10.17 11.86
CA LYS A 201 16.44 -9.89 13.28
C LYS A 201 14.96 -9.95 13.62
N THR A 202 14.64 -10.29 14.87
CA THR A 202 13.30 -10.20 15.42
C THR A 202 13.02 -8.76 15.86
N LEU A 203 11.99 -8.15 15.29
CA LEU A 203 11.46 -6.87 15.74
C LEU A 203 10.20 -7.13 16.55
N LEU A 204 10.17 -6.61 17.79
CA LEU A 204 8.95 -6.56 18.58
C LEU A 204 8.10 -5.36 18.16
N VAL A 205 6.81 -5.58 17.97
CA VAL A 205 5.83 -4.56 17.57
C VAL A 205 4.71 -4.53 18.59
N GLN A 206 4.33 -3.34 19.06
CA GLN A 206 3.14 -3.23 19.92
C GLN A 206 1.92 -3.64 19.10
N GLU A 207 1.14 -4.57 19.62
CA GLU A 207 0.05 -5.23 18.90
C GLU A 207 -1.27 -5.07 19.67
N GLY A 208 -2.37 -4.87 18.93
CA GLY A 208 -3.69 -4.61 19.51
C GLY A 208 -4.08 -3.13 19.46
N ARG A 209 -5.37 -2.92 19.23
CA ARG A 209 -6.08 -1.64 19.29
C ARG A 209 -7.35 -1.83 20.12
N LEU A 210 -7.96 -0.72 20.51
CA LEU A 210 -9.19 -0.71 21.31
C LEU A 210 -10.21 -1.78 20.86
N GLY A 211 -10.65 -2.59 21.80
CA GLY A 211 -11.47 -3.79 21.63
C GLY A 211 -10.63 -5.06 21.65
N TYR A 212 -9.74 -5.24 20.67
CA TYR A 212 -8.94 -6.47 20.56
C TYR A 212 -7.79 -6.53 21.56
N GLU A 213 -7.17 -5.39 21.91
CA GLU A 213 -6.06 -5.36 22.87
C GLU A 213 -6.54 -5.79 24.26
N GLU A 214 -7.69 -5.31 24.71
CA GLU A 214 -8.26 -5.65 26.01
C GLU A 214 -8.77 -7.09 26.04
N TYR A 215 -9.42 -7.55 24.96
CA TYR A 215 -9.83 -8.93 24.79
C TYR A 215 -8.61 -9.87 24.90
N GLY A 216 -7.56 -9.61 24.12
CA GLY A 216 -6.33 -10.39 24.14
C GLY A 216 -5.70 -10.41 25.54
N ALA A 217 -5.58 -9.24 26.17
CA ALA A 217 -4.97 -9.09 27.49
C ALA A 217 -5.74 -9.82 28.60
N ARG A 218 -7.07 -9.93 28.52
CA ARG A 218 -7.86 -10.76 29.45
C ARG A 218 -7.50 -12.24 29.34
N GLY A 219 -7.24 -12.75 28.13
CA GLY A 219 -6.72 -14.10 27.92
C GLY A 219 -5.40 -14.35 28.67
N TYR A 220 -4.49 -13.37 28.67
CA TYR A 220 -3.24 -13.43 29.44
C TYR A 220 -3.48 -13.45 30.96
N GLN A 221 -4.45 -12.66 31.46
CA GLN A 221 -4.74 -12.59 32.89
C GLN A 221 -5.23 -13.92 33.47
N LEU A 222 -5.97 -14.72 32.69
CA LEU A 222 -6.42 -16.07 33.09
C LEU A 222 -5.26 -17.04 33.38
N TRP A 223 -4.08 -16.71 32.88
CA TRP A 223 -2.83 -17.46 33.02
C TRP A 223 -1.79 -16.75 33.90
N GLY A 224 -2.20 -15.72 34.64
CA GLY A 224 -1.34 -15.02 35.60
C GLY A 224 -0.38 -13.99 34.98
N PHE A 225 -0.55 -13.66 33.71
CA PHE A 225 0.25 -12.63 33.03
C PHE A 225 -0.47 -11.28 33.07
N ALA A 226 0.20 -10.26 33.61
CA ALA A 226 -0.38 -8.93 33.76
C ALA A 226 0.04 -8.00 32.61
N ALA A 227 -0.95 -7.39 31.94
CA ALA A 227 -0.75 -6.36 30.93
C ALA A 227 -1.67 -5.14 31.22
N PRO A 228 -1.43 -4.42 32.33
CA PRO A 228 -2.36 -3.39 32.81
C PRO A 228 -2.55 -2.22 31.84
N LYS A 229 -1.58 -1.93 30.96
CA LYS A 229 -1.74 -0.91 29.94
C LYS A 229 -2.51 -1.41 28.73
N ALA A 230 -2.36 -2.68 28.35
CA ALA A 230 -3.17 -3.30 27.30
C ALA A 230 -4.65 -3.46 27.70
N LEU A 231 -4.93 -3.54 29.01
CA LEU A 231 -6.30 -3.57 29.54
C LEU A 231 -6.91 -2.17 29.71
N ALA A 232 -6.09 -1.13 29.67
CA ALA A 232 -6.58 0.23 29.72
C ALA A 232 -7.18 0.57 28.35
N LEU A 233 -8.38 1.15 28.34
CA LEU A 233 -9.07 1.53 27.11
C LEU A 233 -8.37 2.71 26.39
N GLU A 234 -7.54 3.45 27.11
CA GLU A 234 -6.78 4.57 26.57
C GLU A 234 -5.51 4.10 25.84
N PRO A 235 -5.14 4.74 24.72
CA PRO A 235 -5.63 6.04 24.29
C PRO A 235 -6.77 5.97 23.25
N TYR A 236 -7.92 6.56 23.55
CA TYR A 236 -9.03 6.69 22.60
C TYR A 236 -9.59 8.11 22.50
N LYS A 237 -10.32 8.38 21.42
CA LYS A 237 -11.16 9.57 21.29
C LYS A 237 -12.53 9.19 20.77
N MET A 238 -13.54 9.98 21.11
CA MET A 238 -14.87 9.85 20.54
C MET A 238 -14.92 10.52 19.16
N VAL A 239 -15.38 9.80 18.16
CA VAL A 239 -15.59 10.29 16.79
C VAL A 239 -17.06 10.13 16.44
N GLU A 240 -17.66 11.18 15.87
CA GLU A 240 -19.06 11.10 15.44
C GLU A 240 -19.14 10.40 14.08
N VAL A 241 -19.91 9.32 14.02
CA VAL A 241 -20.27 8.64 12.77
C VAL A 241 -21.78 8.43 12.79
N ASN A 242 -22.48 8.86 11.74
CA ASN A 242 -23.94 8.77 11.63
C ASN A 242 -24.69 9.27 12.89
N GLY A 243 -24.20 10.34 13.51
CA GLY A 243 -24.78 10.94 14.73
C GLY A 243 -24.55 10.16 16.02
N VAL A 244 -23.70 9.12 16.00
CA VAL A 244 -23.30 8.34 17.18
C VAL A 244 -21.84 8.63 17.46
N GLN A 245 -21.51 8.98 18.71
CA GLN A 245 -20.13 9.05 19.16
C GLN A 245 -19.62 7.63 19.38
N ILE A 246 -18.65 7.20 18.57
CA ILE A 246 -17.97 5.91 18.68
C ILE A 246 -16.54 6.10 19.19
N PRO A 247 -16.04 5.18 20.02
CA PRO A 247 -14.66 5.25 20.49
C PRO A 247 -13.71 4.77 19.38
N VAL A 248 -12.64 5.52 19.19
CA VAL A 248 -11.60 5.24 18.19
C VAL A 248 -10.25 5.32 18.87
N ASP A 249 -9.47 4.25 18.76
CA ASP A 249 -8.08 4.24 19.21
C ASP A 249 -7.28 5.31 18.48
N THR A 250 -6.52 6.12 19.22
CA THR A 250 -5.76 7.23 18.63
C THR A 250 -4.49 6.78 17.91
N ARG A 251 -4.05 5.53 18.10
CA ARG A 251 -2.89 4.92 17.44
C ARG A 251 -3.24 4.47 16.03
N ASP A 252 -3.27 5.42 15.10
CA ASP A 252 -3.59 5.17 13.70
C ASP A 252 -2.42 4.57 12.90
N PHE A 253 -2.72 4.18 11.66
CA PHE A 253 -1.74 3.59 10.75
C PHE A 253 -0.55 4.51 10.48
N GLN A 254 -0.77 5.82 10.39
CA GLN A 254 0.30 6.79 10.08
C GLN A 254 1.31 6.90 11.22
N SER A 255 0.84 6.88 12.46
CA SER A 255 1.69 7.01 13.65
C SER A 255 2.35 5.70 14.07
N THR A 256 1.74 4.55 13.75
CA THR A 256 2.15 3.26 14.34
C THR A 256 2.35 2.12 13.35
N ASN A 257 2.08 2.34 12.05
CA ASN A 257 2.09 1.31 11.00
C ASN A 257 1.12 0.13 11.29
N ALA A 258 0.09 0.37 12.09
CA ALA A 258 -1.02 -0.55 12.35
C ALA A 258 -2.33 0.23 12.48
N ASN A 259 -3.37 -0.28 11.84
CA ASN A 259 -4.65 0.43 11.70
C ASN A 259 -5.47 0.38 12.99
N ASN A 260 -6.19 1.46 13.30
CA ASN A 260 -7.12 1.57 14.44
C ASN A 260 -8.55 1.16 14.06
N TYR A 261 -8.73 -0.11 13.69
CA TYR A 261 -10.03 -0.63 13.28
C TYR A 261 -11.08 -0.55 14.39
N VAL A 262 -12.24 0.01 14.08
CA VAL A 262 -13.47 -0.17 14.87
C VAL A 262 -14.33 -1.21 14.15
N VAL A 263 -14.38 -2.41 14.71
CA VAL A 263 -15.06 -3.60 14.15
C VAL A 263 -15.99 -4.23 15.18
N SER A 264 -16.88 -5.12 14.73
CA SER A 264 -17.87 -5.76 15.61
C SER A 264 -17.32 -6.93 16.43
N GLU A 265 -16.41 -7.75 15.85
CA GLU A 265 -16.03 -9.05 16.44
C GLU A 265 -15.38 -8.93 17.82
N SER A 266 -14.49 -7.96 18.06
CA SER A 266 -13.84 -7.80 19.36
C SER A 266 -14.83 -7.60 20.51
N TYR A 267 -15.84 -6.76 20.31
CA TYR A 267 -16.92 -6.54 21.28
C TYR A 267 -17.84 -7.75 21.40
N ILE A 268 -18.12 -8.43 20.29
CA ILE A 268 -18.97 -9.64 20.31
C ILE A 268 -18.27 -10.73 21.11
N LEU A 269 -17.00 -11.01 20.84
CA LEU A 269 -16.21 -12.01 21.57
C LEU A 269 -16.12 -11.66 23.04
N ASP A 270 -15.83 -10.41 23.38
CA ASP A 270 -15.79 -9.99 24.79
C ASP A 270 -17.13 -10.20 25.51
N GLY A 271 -18.25 -9.91 24.84
CA GLY A 271 -19.57 -10.16 25.44
C GLY A 271 -19.95 -11.61 25.57
N ILE A 272 -19.59 -12.43 24.59
CA ILE A 272 -19.86 -13.86 24.61
C ILE A 272 -18.97 -14.57 25.64
N GLU A 273 -17.69 -14.21 25.74
CA GLU A 273 -16.72 -14.93 26.58
C GLU A 273 -16.59 -14.34 27.97
N PHE A 274 -16.45 -13.03 28.09
CA PHE A 274 -16.14 -12.33 29.35
C PHE A 274 -17.33 -11.57 29.93
N GLY A 275 -18.40 -11.37 29.14
CA GLY A 275 -19.67 -10.82 29.60
C GLY A 275 -19.81 -9.30 29.46
N LEU A 276 -18.93 -8.62 28.70
CA LEU A 276 -19.04 -7.20 28.33
C LEU A 276 -19.35 -6.25 29.51
N GLN A 277 -18.33 -5.80 30.22
CA GLN A 277 -18.51 -4.98 31.43
C GLN A 277 -17.99 -3.55 31.27
N GLY A 278 -18.56 -2.62 32.03
CA GLY A 278 -18.11 -1.23 32.11
C GLY A 278 -18.24 -0.47 30.78
N GLU A 279 -17.26 0.39 30.49
CA GLU A 279 -17.22 1.22 29.27
C GLU A 279 -17.28 0.39 27.97
N LEU A 280 -16.76 -0.84 27.96
CA LEU A 280 -16.83 -1.70 26.77
C LEU A 280 -18.26 -2.08 26.39
N ALA A 281 -19.18 -2.16 27.36
CA ALA A 281 -20.59 -2.40 27.07
C ALA A 281 -21.24 -1.22 26.35
N ASP A 282 -20.92 0.00 26.79
CA ASP A 282 -21.36 1.23 26.11
C ASP A 282 -20.75 1.33 24.70
N PHE A 283 -19.47 0.98 24.55
CA PHE A 283 -18.78 0.98 23.25
C PHE A 283 -19.42 0.00 22.26
N ALA A 284 -19.71 -1.23 22.69
CA ALA A 284 -20.40 -2.20 21.85
C ALA A 284 -21.80 -1.74 21.44
N ALA A 285 -22.57 -1.18 22.37
CA ALA A 285 -23.90 -0.65 22.09
C ALA A 285 -23.85 0.49 21.05
N ARG A 286 -22.85 1.37 21.14
CA ARG A 286 -22.58 2.43 20.14
C ARG A 286 -22.21 1.86 18.78
N VAL A 287 -21.35 0.83 18.74
CA VAL A 287 -20.95 0.16 17.49
C VAL A 287 -22.13 -0.55 16.82
N LEU A 288 -23.09 -1.08 17.58
CA LEU A 288 -24.34 -1.59 17.00
C LEU A 288 -25.26 -0.45 16.53
N GLU A 289 -25.44 0.58 17.35
CA GLU A 289 -26.34 1.71 17.06
C GLU A 289 -25.89 2.50 15.83
N VAL A 290 -24.58 2.76 15.66
CA VAL A 290 -24.07 3.47 14.47
C VAL A 290 -24.35 2.72 13.17
N GLN A 291 -24.27 1.39 13.20
CA GLN A 291 -24.60 0.53 12.06
C GLN A 291 -26.11 0.55 11.76
N LYS A 292 -26.94 0.53 12.81
CA LYS A 292 -28.39 0.71 12.69
C LYS A 292 -28.73 2.08 12.08
N ARG A 293 -28.11 3.16 12.53
CA ARG A 293 -28.36 4.51 11.99
C ARG A 293 -27.92 4.66 10.54
N ARG A 294 -26.85 3.99 10.12
CA ARG A 294 -26.51 3.90 8.69
C ARG A 294 -27.62 3.22 7.91
N TYR A 295 -28.18 2.12 8.41
CA TYR A 295 -29.32 1.46 7.77
C TYR A 295 -30.57 2.36 7.72
N GLU A 296 -30.92 3.05 8.79
CA GLU A 296 -32.06 3.98 8.80
C GLU A 296 -31.87 5.13 7.80
N ALA A 297 -30.65 5.64 7.65
CA ALA A 297 -30.34 6.73 6.72
C ALA A 297 -30.26 6.29 5.24
N THR A 298 -29.85 5.05 4.96
CA THR A 298 -29.47 4.62 3.60
C THR A 298 -30.23 3.41 3.07
N GLY A 299 -30.95 2.69 3.93
CA GLY A 299 -31.51 1.37 3.63
C GLY A 299 -30.49 0.22 3.53
N GLN A 300 -29.19 0.48 3.67
CA GLN A 300 -28.14 -0.54 3.58
C GLN A 300 -27.93 -1.26 4.92
N LEU A 301 -28.27 -2.56 4.98
CA LEU A 301 -27.90 -3.40 6.13
C LEU A 301 -26.38 -3.36 6.30
N THR A 302 -25.93 -3.25 7.55
CA THR A 302 -24.52 -3.08 7.91
C THR A 302 -24.20 -3.91 9.15
N ALA A 303 -23.30 -4.89 9.02
CA ALA A 303 -22.74 -5.68 10.11
C ALA A 303 -21.26 -5.91 9.80
N VAL A 304 -20.42 -4.90 10.08
CA VAL A 304 -19.03 -4.84 9.62
C VAL A 304 -18.06 -5.41 10.63
N THR A 305 -17.17 -6.25 10.16
CA THR A 305 -16.01 -6.79 10.88
C THR A 305 -14.96 -7.25 9.87
N GLU A 306 -13.79 -7.70 10.32
CA GLU A 306 -12.83 -8.37 9.45
C GLU A 306 -13.31 -9.73 8.96
N ASP A 307 -13.18 -10.00 7.66
CA ASP A 307 -13.64 -11.24 7.05
C ASP A 307 -12.68 -11.69 5.94
N ASN A 308 -12.54 -13.00 5.78
CA ASN A 308 -12.04 -13.53 4.51
C ASN A 308 -13.06 -13.27 3.41
N ILE A 309 -12.55 -13.08 2.21
CA ILE A 309 -13.37 -12.94 1.01
C ILE A 309 -13.01 -14.03 -0.02
N ASP A 310 -13.95 -14.39 -0.88
CA ASP A 310 -13.84 -15.47 -1.87
C ASP A 310 -13.02 -15.10 -3.13
N GLN A 311 -12.34 -13.96 -3.10
CA GLN A 311 -11.52 -13.42 -4.17
C GLN A 311 -10.41 -12.53 -3.60
N ALA A 312 -9.41 -12.15 -4.40
CA ALA A 312 -8.33 -11.27 -3.94
C ALA A 312 -8.89 -9.92 -3.42
N PRO A 313 -8.38 -9.38 -2.29
CA PRO A 313 -7.18 -9.80 -1.54
C PRO A 313 -7.36 -10.93 -0.49
N TYR A 314 -8.48 -11.67 -0.51
CA TYR A 314 -8.77 -12.84 0.35
C TYR A 314 -9.01 -12.55 1.84
N PHE A 315 -8.69 -11.34 2.33
CA PHE A 315 -9.00 -10.88 3.68
C PHE A 315 -9.14 -9.36 3.72
N LEU A 316 -10.17 -8.85 4.38
CA LEU A 316 -10.46 -7.43 4.50
C LEU A 316 -11.01 -7.08 5.88
N TYR A 317 -10.64 -5.90 6.38
CA TYR A 317 -11.27 -5.27 7.53
C TYR A 317 -12.42 -4.40 7.05
N ASN A 318 -13.66 -4.87 7.19
CA ASN A 318 -14.83 -3.99 7.08
C ASN A 318 -15.04 -3.31 8.43
N THR A 319 -14.98 -1.99 8.46
CA THR A 319 -14.97 -1.24 9.71
C THR A 319 -16.12 -0.25 9.78
N VAL A 320 -16.51 0.11 11.00
CA VAL A 320 -17.27 1.34 11.24
C VAL A 320 -16.37 2.56 11.02
N TYR A 321 -15.11 2.44 11.41
CA TYR A 321 -14.09 3.46 11.25
C TYR A 321 -12.69 2.85 11.20
N ALA A 322 -11.81 3.40 10.37
CA ALA A 322 -10.37 3.21 10.45
C ALA A 322 -9.64 4.42 9.88
N ASN A 323 -8.55 4.84 10.51
CA ASN A 323 -7.56 5.81 10.04
C ASN A 323 -8.13 7.12 9.47
N GLY A 324 -9.15 7.69 10.11
CA GLY A 324 -9.76 8.95 9.65
C GLY A 324 -10.97 8.76 8.74
N GLN A 325 -11.30 7.51 8.37
CA GLN A 325 -12.38 7.21 7.44
C GLN A 325 -13.47 6.34 8.09
N SER A 326 -14.71 6.84 8.08
CA SER A 326 -15.88 6.04 8.41
C SER A 326 -16.17 5.02 7.31
N TRP A 327 -16.67 3.85 7.70
CA TRP A 327 -17.07 2.77 6.80
C TRP A 327 -15.94 2.27 5.90
N ALA A 328 -14.69 2.35 6.34
CA ALA A 328 -13.55 1.90 5.57
C ALA A 328 -13.56 0.37 5.41
N THR A 329 -13.29 -0.09 4.19
CA THR A 329 -12.98 -1.50 3.90
C THR A 329 -11.56 -1.54 3.40
N ILE A 330 -10.64 -2.07 4.21
CA ILE A 330 -9.19 -1.97 3.98
C ILE A 330 -8.47 -3.28 4.28
N THR A 331 -7.27 -3.47 3.72
CA THR A 331 -6.33 -4.54 4.11
C THR A 331 -5.60 -4.20 5.41
N ASP A 332 -4.77 -5.14 5.90
CA ASP A 332 -3.78 -4.92 6.97
C ASP A 332 -2.77 -3.81 6.63
N THR A 333 -2.46 -3.63 5.35
CA THR A 333 -1.58 -2.56 4.83
C THR A 333 -2.31 -1.24 4.54
N ASN A 334 -3.53 -1.06 5.05
CA ASN A 334 -4.35 0.15 4.86
C ASN A 334 -4.75 0.42 3.38
N GLN A 335 -4.77 -0.61 2.53
CA GLN A 335 -5.20 -0.47 1.13
C GLN A 335 -6.73 -0.57 1.03
N PRO A 336 -7.43 0.37 0.37
CA PRO A 336 -8.89 0.38 0.31
C PRO A 336 -9.48 -0.57 -0.75
N PHE A 337 -10.53 -1.30 -0.37
CA PHE A 337 -11.36 -2.18 -1.22
C PHE A 337 -12.87 -1.96 -0.95
N PRO A 338 -13.40 -0.72 -1.08
CA PRO A 338 -14.78 -0.40 -0.72
C PRO A 338 -15.84 -1.21 -1.48
N GLN A 339 -15.53 -1.67 -2.69
CA GLN A 339 -16.42 -2.50 -3.51
C GLN A 339 -16.69 -3.89 -2.91
N PHE A 340 -15.84 -4.33 -1.98
CA PHE A 340 -15.97 -5.61 -1.28
C PHE A 340 -16.50 -5.46 0.15
N ARG A 341 -17.07 -4.31 0.51
CA ARG A 341 -17.74 -4.17 1.81
C ARG A 341 -18.83 -5.20 1.95
N SER A 342 -18.91 -5.89 3.09
CA SER A 342 -19.90 -6.95 3.31
C SER A 342 -20.64 -6.80 4.64
N VAL A 343 -21.88 -7.30 4.64
CA VAL A 343 -22.62 -7.66 5.85
C VAL A 343 -22.11 -9.02 6.31
N SER A 344 -21.40 -9.06 7.44
CA SER A 344 -20.78 -10.27 7.98
C SER A 344 -21.78 -11.17 8.66
N THR A 345 -21.73 -12.48 8.34
CA THR A 345 -22.61 -13.50 8.94
C THR A 345 -22.34 -13.64 10.43
N LYS A 346 -21.07 -13.75 10.84
CA LYS A 346 -20.69 -13.92 12.25
C LYS A 346 -21.04 -12.70 13.10
N ALA A 347 -20.87 -11.48 12.55
CA ALA A 347 -21.25 -10.26 13.26
C ALA A 347 -22.78 -10.16 13.43
N ALA A 348 -23.56 -10.50 12.41
CA ALA A 348 -25.01 -10.49 12.48
C ALA A 348 -25.56 -11.52 13.49
N PHE A 349 -25.00 -12.74 13.54
CA PHE A 349 -25.30 -13.69 14.61
C PHE A 349 -24.92 -13.11 15.98
N GLY A 350 -23.72 -12.56 16.12
CA GLY A 350 -23.25 -12.01 17.40
C GLY A 350 -24.16 -10.92 17.94
N TRP A 351 -24.50 -9.92 17.11
CA TRP A 351 -25.42 -8.86 17.51
C TRP A 351 -26.81 -9.38 17.87
N ARG A 352 -27.31 -10.39 17.15
CA ARG A 352 -28.63 -10.98 17.42
C ARG A 352 -28.73 -11.64 18.79
N TYR A 353 -27.69 -12.35 19.21
CA TYR A 353 -27.72 -13.11 20.45
C TYR A 353 -27.22 -12.30 21.65
N LEU A 354 -26.38 -11.28 21.44
CA LEU A 354 -26.04 -10.32 22.49
C LEU A 354 -27.16 -9.32 22.77
N TYR A 355 -27.89 -8.89 21.75
CA TYR A 355 -28.99 -7.92 21.87
C TYR A 355 -30.30 -8.49 21.30
N PRO A 356 -30.91 -9.51 21.96
CA PRO A 356 -32.04 -10.25 21.41
C PRO A 356 -33.31 -9.42 21.19
N ASP A 357 -33.48 -8.32 21.94
CA ASP A 357 -34.61 -7.41 21.82
C ASP A 357 -34.39 -6.29 20.79
N ASN A 358 -33.21 -6.23 20.14
CA ASN A 358 -32.90 -5.21 19.17
C ASN A 358 -33.44 -5.58 17.77
N ALA A 359 -34.43 -4.81 17.31
CA ALA A 359 -35.09 -5.05 16.02
C ALA A 359 -34.14 -4.96 14.80
N TYR A 360 -33.08 -4.15 14.87
CA TYR A 360 -32.08 -4.10 13.80
C TYR A 360 -31.17 -5.32 13.81
N ALA A 361 -30.75 -5.80 14.98
CA ALA A 361 -30.00 -7.05 15.09
C ALA A 361 -30.81 -8.25 14.57
N GLN A 362 -32.11 -8.29 14.82
CA GLN A 362 -33.02 -9.27 14.20
C GLN A 362 -33.03 -9.18 12.67
N LYS A 363 -33.14 -7.97 12.10
CA LYS A 363 -33.07 -7.77 10.64
C LYS A 363 -31.75 -8.24 10.02
N LEU A 364 -30.62 -7.96 10.68
CA LEU A 364 -29.30 -8.43 10.24
C LEU A 364 -29.25 -9.95 10.20
N PHE A 365 -29.71 -10.59 11.27
CA PHE A 365 -29.75 -12.03 11.38
C PHE A 365 -30.65 -12.69 10.32
N ASP A 366 -31.86 -12.16 10.10
CA ASP A 366 -32.78 -12.68 9.09
C ASP A 366 -32.18 -12.64 7.67
N ALA A 367 -31.28 -11.69 7.40
CA ALA A 367 -30.61 -11.59 6.10
C ALA A 367 -29.54 -12.67 5.87
N VAL A 368 -28.98 -13.27 6.93
CA VAL A 368 -27.81 -14.16 6.83
C VAL A 368 -27.99 -15.56 7.43
N LYS A 369 -29.05 -15.80 8.21
CA LYS A 369 -29.27 -17.06 8.96
C LYS A 369 -29.30 -18.31 8.09
N ASP A 370 -29.65 -18.15 6.82
CA ASP A 370 -29.71 -19.22 5.81
C ASP A 370 -28.54 -19.19 4.81
N LEU A 371 -27.52 -18.35 5.03
CA LEU A 371 -26.38 -18.15 4.13
C LEU A 371 -25.34 -19.29 4.27
N ARG A 372 -25.75 -20.50 3.92
CA ARG A 372 -24.96 -21.72 3.98
C ARG A 372 -24.57 -22.20 2.60
N SER A 373 -23.45 -22.91 2.54
CA SER A 373 -23.04 -23.60 1.33
C SER A 373 -24.04 -24.71 0.96
N PRO A 374 -24.43 -24.86 -0.32
CA PRO A 374 -25.38 -25.89 -0.75
C PRO A 374 -24.96 -27.33 -0.48
N ASP A 375 -23.65 -27.56 -0.32
CA ASP A 375 -23.05 -28.87 -0.03
C ASP A 375 -22.86 -29.12 1.47
N ASP A 376 -23.44 -28.27 2.33
CA ASP A 376 -23.32 -28.32 3.80
C ASP A 376 -21.85 -28.21 4.28
N SER A 377 -21.02 -27.44 3.56
CA SER A 377 -19.62 -27.17 3.97
C SER A 377 -19.46 -26.09 5.04
N GLY A 378 -20.55 -25.47 5.50
CA GLY A 378 -20.55 -24.40 6.48
C GLY A 378 -21.30 -23.15 6.04
N TYR A 379 -21.26 -22.14 6.90
CA TYR A 379 -21.73 -20.79 6.62
C TYR A 379 -20.71 -20.00 5.81
N TYR A 380 -21.23 -19.25 4.83
CA TYR A 380 -20.48 -18.25 4.10
C TYR A 380 -20.22 -17.01 4.97
N ALA A 381 -19.09 -16.35 4.72
CA ALA A 381 -18.62 -15.23 5.52
C ALA A 381 -19.57 -14.02 5.54
N GLY A 382 -20.34 -13.79 4.47
CA GLY A 382 -21.31 -12.69 4.45
C GLY A 382 -21.92 -12.39 3.08
N ILE A 383 -22.54 -11.22 2.96
CA ILE A 383 -23.14 -10.73 1.71
C ILE A 383 -22.47 -9.41 1.34
N TYR A 384 -21.93 -9.29 0.13
CA TYR A 384 -21.36 -8.03 -0.35
C TYR A 384 -22.45 -6.95 -0.47
N GLU A 385 -22.18 -5.76 0.06
CA GLU A 385 -23.11 -4.64 0.06
C GLU A 385 -23.44 -4.18 -1.36
N GLU A 386 -22.45 -4.09 -2.25
CA GLU A 386 -22.63 -3.55 -3.60
C GLU A 386 -23.28 -4.57 -4.54
N SER A 387 -22.67 -5.75 -4.70
CA SER A 387 -23.13 -6.77 -5.66
C SER A 387 -24.35 -7.55 -5.18
N LYS A 388 -24.65 -7.50 -3.88
CA LYS A 388 -25.65 -8.34 -3.19
C LYS A 388 -25.39 -9.85 -3.32
N GLN A 389 -24.21 -10.24 -3.81
CA GLN A 389 -23.82 -11.64 -3.92
C GLN A 389 -23.27 -12.14 -2.58
N PRO A 390 -23.44 -13.44 -2.27
CA PRO A 390 -22.75 -14.06 -1.16
C PRO A 390 -21.22 -13.96 -1.34
N ASN A 391 -20.53 -13.53 -0.30
CA ASN A 391 -19.11 -13.79 -0.10
C ASN A 391 -18.97 -15.26 0.31
N LYS A 392 -18.61 -16.13 -0.63
CA LYS A 392 -18.61 -17.58 -0.44
C LYS A 392 -17.40 -18.11 0.33
N ALA A 393 -16.60 -17.25 0.95
CA ALA A 393 -15.49 -17.69 1.79
C ALA A 393 -16.03 -18.55 2.93
N LEU A 394 -15.46 -19.75 3.07
CA LEU A 394 -15.72 -20.70 4.14
C LEU A 394 -14.55 -20.64 5.11
N THR A 395 -14.81 -20.26 6.37
CA THR A 395 -13.74 -20.05 7.36
C THR A 395 -14.05 -20.64 8.73
N GLY A 396 -12.97 -21.00 9.43
CA GLY A 396 -13.03 -21.42 10.82
C GLY A 396 -13.47 -20.29 11.74
N ASN A 397 -13.10 -19.04 11.43
CA ASN A 397 -13.53 -17.89 12.22
C ASN A 397 -15.06 -17.69 12.18
N THR A 398 -15.66 -17.66 10.98
CA THR A 398 -17.13 -17.49 10.85
C THR A 398 -17.89 -18.62 11.53
N ASN A 399 -17.54 -19.88 11.22
CA ASN A 399 -18.28 -21.04 11.71
C ASN A 399 -18.02 -21.31 13.20
N GLY A 400 -16.80 -21.03 13.68
CA GLY A 400 -16.44 -21.14 15.10
C GLY A 400 -17.21 -20.17 15.98
N LEU A 401 -17.25 -18.89 15.59
CA LEU A 401 -18.03 -17.88 16.33
C LEU A 401 -19.52 -18.22 16.36
N ILE A 402 -20.10 -18.67 15.25
CA ILE A 402 -21.53 -19.06 15.24
C ILE A 402 -21.80 -20.16 16.27
N LEU A 403 -20.96 -21.18 16.37
CA LEU A 403 -21.09 -22.25 17.38
C LEU A 403 -20.95 -21.71 18.81
N GLU A 404 -19.98 -20.84 19.02
CA GLU A 404 -19.71 -20.22 20.31
C GLU A 404 -20.88 -19.35 20.79
N ILE A 405 -21.44 -18.53 19.89
CA ILE A 405 -22.60 -17.67 20.14
C ILE A 405 -23.85 -18.51 20.47
N LEU A 406 -24.09 -19.59 19.71
CA LEU A 406 -25.22 -20.49 19.97
C LEU A 406 -25.05 -21.22 21.31
N TYR A 407 -23.81 -21.57 21.68
CA TYR A 407 -23.52 -22.15 22.99
C TYR A 407 -23.75 -21.15 24.14
N TYR A 408 -23.29 -19.91 24.00
CA TYR A 408 -23.63 -18.83 24.92
C TYR A 408 -25.13 -18.66 25.11
N LYS A 409 -25.90 -18.65 24.01
CA LYS A 409 -27.36 -18.62 24.08
C LYS A 409 -27.91 -19.84 24.80
N ALA A 410 -27.40 -21.03 24.47
CA ALA A 410 -27.86 -22.29 25.07
C ALA A 410 -27.67 -22.33 26.60
N ARG A 411 -26.64 -21.64 27.11
CA ARG A 411 -26.38 -21.43 28.54
C ARG A 411 -27.22 -20.32 29.19
N GLY A 412 -28.23 -19.80 28.48
CA GLY A 412 -29.10 -18.73 28.97
C GLY A 412 -28.44 -17.35 28.89
N ASN A 413 -27.71 -17.08 27.80
CA ASN A 413 -27.01 -15.82 27.55
C ASN A 413 -25.99 -15.50 28.66
N ARG A 414 -25.20 -16.51 29.05
CA ARG A 414 -24.17 -16.39 30.09
C ARG A 414 -22.80 -16.48 29.48
N SER A 415 -21.92 -15.58 29.91
CA SER A 415 -20.53 -15.55 29.45
C SER A 415 -19.82 -16.89 29.64
N LEU A 416 -18.93 -17.23 28.72
CA LEU A 416 -18.25 -18.53 28.74
C LEU A 416 -17.23 -18.66 29.86
N ILE A 417 -16.59 -17.56 30.23
CA ILE A 417 -15.58 -17.45 31.28
C ILE A 417 -16.22 -16.76 32.49
N THR A 418 -16.10 -17.39 33.66
CA THR A 418 -16.67 -16.88 34.92
C THR A 418 -15.55 -16.55 35.91
N GLY A 419 -15.32 -15.26 36.16
CA GLY A 419 -14.40 -14.76 37.17
C GLY A 419 -14.29 -13.23 37.13
N SER A 420 -14.36 -12.56 38.27
CA SER A 420 -14.12 -11.12 38.38
C SER A 420 -12.66 -10.82 38.11
N VAL A 421 -12.36 -10.51 36.85
CA VAL A 421 -11.12 -9.85 36.45
C VAL A 421 -11.19 -8.44 37.03
N ASN A 422 -10.55 -8.22 38.20
CA ASN A 422 -10.56 -6.93 38.89
C ASN A 422 -9.93 -5.83 38.01
N ALA A 423 -10.77 -5.13 37.24
CA ALA A 423 -10.41 -3.90 36.56
C ALA A 423 -10.61 -2.74 37.55
N THR A 424 -9.55 -2.30 38.22
CA THR A 424 -9.55 -1.01 38.92
C THR A 424 -9.44 0.11 37.91
N ALA A 425 -10.58 0.58 37.38
CA ALA A 425 -10.69 1.83 36.63
C ALA A 425 -11.59 2.80 37.41
N LYS A 426 -11.09 4.03 37.65
CA LYS A 426 -11.78 5.11 38.37
C LYS A 426 -12.99 5.60 37.56
N ALA A 427 -14.15 5.70 38.22
CA ALA A 427 -15.36 6.30 37.66
C ALA A 427 -15.28 7.83 37.54
N PRO A 428 -15.89 8.42 36.49
CA PRO A 428 -16.53 9.72 36.57
C PRO A 428 -18.06 9.61 36.46
N SER A 429 -18.70 10.63 37.01
CA SER A 429 -20.09 10.73 37.44
C SER A 429 -21.10 11.14 36.35
N ASN A 430 -22.25 10.47 36.38
CA ASN A 430 -23.65 10.92 36.26
C ASN A 430 -24.17 11.91 35.18
N ASN A 431 -25.38 11.53 34.74
CA ASN A 431 -26.49 12.25 34.09
C ASN A 431 -26.41 12.28 32.54
N THR A 432 -27.40 11.79 31.79
CA THR A 432 -28.83 12.12 31.91
C THR A 432 -29.71 11.10 31.18
N SER A 433 -30.87 10.76 31.77
CA SER A 433 -31.92 9.87 31.26
C SER A 433 -32.86 10.56 30.27
N ALA A 434 -33.38 9.82 29.27
CA ALA A 434 -34.75 9.92 28.71
C ALA A 434 -34.89 8.90 27.56
N ALA A 435 -35.64 7.80 27.73
CA ALA A 435 -37.10 7.66 27.57
C ALA A 435 -37.49 7.15 26.16
N THR A 436 -37.84 5.87 26.11
CA THR A 436 -38.47 5.15 24.99
C THR A 436 -39.97 5.50 24.91
N PRO A 437 -40.59 5.39 23.72
CA PRO A 437 -41.87 4.68 23.67
C PRO A 437 -41.99 3.66 22.53
N THR A 438 -42.79 2.64 22.83
CA THR A 438 -43.15 1.40 22.12
C THR A 438 -44.13 1.63 20.94
N PRO A 439 -44.35 0.61 20.08
CA PRO A 439 -44.85 0.72 18.70
C PRO A 439 -46.35 0.44 18.53
N THR A 440 -46.89 0.87 17.39
CA THR A 440 -48.19 0.42 16.85
C THR A 440 -48.03 -0.12 15.42
N ASN A 441 -48.66 -1.27 15.18
CA ASN A 441 -48.59 -2.13 13.99
C ASN A 441 -49.58 -1.71 12.86
N PRO A 442 -49.57 -2.38 11.68
CA PRO A 442 -49.70 -1.76 10.35
C PRO A 442 -51.02 -2.09 9.64
N PRO A 443 -51.16 -1.74 8.34
CA PRO A 443 -51.83 -2.66 7.43
C PRO A 443 -51.14 -2.92 6.08
N GLN A 444 -51.20 -4.21 5.74
CA GLN A 444 -51.20 -4.94 4.46
C GLN A 444 -51.42 -4.19 3.14
N THR A 445 -50.73 -4.69 2.11
CA THR A 445 -51.17 -5.08 0.74
C THR A 445 -49.88 -5.48 -0.01
N SER A 446 -49.79 -6.36 -1.00
CA SER A 446 -50.62 -7.36 -1.69
C SER A 446 -49.65 -8.00 -2.70
N GLY A 447 -49.70 -9.31 -2.90
CA GLY A 447 -48.70 -10.03 -3.70
C GLY A 447 -48.74 -9.81 -5.22
N ASN A 448 -47.66 -10.24 -5.87
CA ASN A 448 -47.68 -10.94 -7.15
C ASN A 448 -46.37 -11.70 -7.36
N THR A 449 -46.50 -13.00 -7.61
CA THR A 449 -45.45 -13.99 -7.95
C THR A 449 -45.22 -14.02 -9.48
N PRO A 450 -44.22 -14.76 -10.02
CA PRO A 450 -43.20 -14.18 -10.90
C PRO A 450 -43.33 -14.64 -12.36
N ARG A 451 -42.68 -13.93 -13.29
CA ARG A 451 -42.54 -14.38 -14.68
C ARG A 451 -41.10 -14.84 -14.93
N VAL A 452 -40.98 -16.15 -15.15
CA VAL A 452 -39.79 -16.88 -15.61
C VAL A 452 -39.41 -16.42 -17.01
N VAL A 453 -38.13 -16.11 -17.23
CA VAL A 453 -37.54 -16.01 -18.58
C VAL A 453 -36.32 -16.93 -18.62
N GLU A 454 -36.36 -17.86 -19.57
CA GLU A 454 -35.35 -18.88 -19.83
C GLU A 454 -33.97 -18.29 -20.16
N VAL A 455 -32.94 -18.85 -19.53
CA VAL A 455 -31.52 -18.58 -19.82
C VAL A 455 -31.07 -19.48 -20.97
N LYS A 456 -30.74 -18.89 -22.12
CA LYS A 456 -29.91 -19.55 -23.15
C LYS A 456 -28.44 -19.41 -22.77
N VAL A 457 -27.77 -20.55 -22.65
CA VAL A 457 -26.32 -20.68 -22.45
C VAL A 457 -25.57 -20.35 -23.75
N PRO A 458 -24.49 -19.55 -23.70
CA PRO A 458 -23.39 -19.68 -24.65
C PRO A 458 -22.14 -20.24 -23.96
N THR A 459 -21.56 -21.24 -24.60
CA THR A 459 -20.25 -21.86 -24.37
C THR A 459 -19.10 -20.82 -24.46
N PRO A 460 -17.92 -21.11 -23.86
CA PRO A 460 -16.95 -20.11 -23.42
C PRO A 460 -16.08 -19.57 -24.57
N PRO A 461 -15.68 -18.28 -24.56
CA PRO A 461 -14.60 -17.80 -25.41
C PRO A 461 -13.23 -17.81 -24.72
N ALA A 462 -12.24 -18.04 -25.57
CA ALA A 462 -10.81 -18.19 -25.36
C ALA A 462 -10.08 -17.07 -24.60
N ASN A 463 -8.93 -17.45 -24.02
CA ASN A 463 -7.85 -16.60 -23.54
C ASN A 463 -7.55 -15.41 -24.48
N ASN A 464 -7.92 -14.22 -24.04
CA ASN A 464 -7.28 -12.94 -24.33
C ASN A 464 -7.84 -11.92 -23.33
N SER A 465 -7.31 -11.91 -22.11
CA SER A 465 -7.69 -10.93 -21.09
C SER A 465 -7.23 -9.54 -21.54
N GLN A 466 -8.12 -8.78 -22.17
CA GLN A 466 -7.89 -7.36 -22.43
C GLN A 466 -7.81 -6.65 -21.07
N VAL A 467 -6.67 -6.02 -20.78
CA VAL A 467 -6.53 -5.12 -19.62
C VAL A 467 -7.53 -3.97 -19.83
N GLU A 468 -8.57 -3.93 -18.99
CA GLU A 468 -9.56 -2.87 -19.05
C GLU A 468 -8.97 -1.58 -18.48
N GLU A 469 -9.03 -0.50 -19.27
CA GLU A 469 -8.56 0.81 -18.86
C GLU A 469 -9.48 1.40 -17.77
N VAL A 470 -8.91 1.61 -16.58
CA VAL A 470 -9.56 2.17 -15.40
C VAL A 470 -10.07 3.58 -15.71
N ALA A 471 -11.31 3.87 -15.31
CA ALA A 471 -11.87 5.20 -15.42
C ALA A 471 -11.62 6.02 -14.15
N ILE A 472 -11.08 7.23 -14.31
CA ILE A 472 -10.89 8.21 -13.25
C ILE A 472 -11.69 9.45 -13.63
N THR A 473 -12.50 9.94 -12.71
CA THR A 473 -13.19 11.21 -12.95
C THR A 473 -12.20 12.35 -12.69
N PRO A 474 -12.07 13.33 -13.60
CA PRO A 474 -11.28 14.54 -13.34
C PRO A 474 -11.69 15.21 -12.03
N ILE A 475 -10.76 15.89 -11.34
CA ILE A 475 -11.12 16.63 -10.13
C ILE A 475 -12.23 17.65 -10.44
N PRO A 476 -13.05 18.05 -9.44
CA PRO A 476 -14.10 19.05 -9.64
C PRO A 476 -13.56 20.31 -10.33
N PRO A 477 -14.39 20.99 -11.15
CA PRO A 477 -14.01 22.25 -11.74
C PRO A 477 -13.45 23.21 -10.68
N VAL A 478 -12.30 23.79 -10.97
CA VAL A 478 -11.70 24.85 -10.15
C VAL A 478 -12.26 26.19 -10.60
N ASP A 479 -12.12 27.23 -9.76
CA ASP A 479 -12.61 28.57 -10.08
C ASP A 479 -12.11 29.06 -11.44
N SER A 480 -12.91 29.92 -12.08
CA SER A 480 -12.69 30.36 -13.47
C SER A 480 -11.23 30.75 -13.69
N PRO A 481 -10.53 30.15 -14.68
CA PRO A 481 -9.11 30.36 -14.88
C PRO A 481 -8.84 31.83 -15.11
N ASP A 482 -7.96 32.41 -14.29
CA ASP A 482 -7.46 33.76 -14.50
C ASP A 482 -6.93 33.86 -15.93
N SER A 483 -7.48 34.78 -16.71
CA SER A 483 -7.30 34.81 -18.17
C SER A 483 -5.89 35.20 -18.59
N SER A 484 -5.08 35.74 -17.68
CA SER A 484 -3.70 36.10 -17.92
C SER A 484 -2.73 35.03 -17.40
N SER A 485 -2.19 34.23 -18.32
CA SER A 485 -0.84 33.68 -18.14
C SER A 485 0.09 34.81 -17.68
N LYS A 486 0.70 34.71 -16.49
CA LYS A 486 1.73 35.65 -16.03
C LYS A 486 2.93 35.70 -16.98
N LEU A 487 3.07 34.66 -17.82
CA LEU A 487 4.10 34.52 -18.83
C LEU A 487 3.67 35.26 -20.11
N LYS A 488 4.46 36.26 -20.53
CA LYS A 488 4.24 37.03 -21.76
C LYS A 488 5.24 36.60 -22.82
N LEU A 489 4.73 36.15 -23.98
CA LEU A 489 5.59 35.87 -25.13
C LEU A 489 6.19 37.16 -25.69
N THR A 490 7.46 37.15 -26.06
CA THR A 490 8.15 38.28 -26.69
C THR A 490 7.62 38.57 -28.09
N ARG A 491 7.15 37.52 -28.78
CA ARG A 491 6.50 37.57 -30.10
C ARG A 491 5.58 36.36 -30.30
N PRO A 492 4.64 36.40 -31.25
CA PRO A 492 3.93 35.18 -31.67
C PRO A 492 4.87 34.15 -32.29
N LEU A 493 4.44 32.89 -32.29
CA LEU A 493 5.13 31.82 -33.01
C LEU A 493 5.14 32.13 -34.51
N THR A 494 6.28 31.90 -35.16
CA THR A 494 6.34 31.80 -36.62
C THR A 494 5.56 30.57 -37.10
N VAL A 495 5.26 30.51 -38.39
CA VAL A 495 4.58 29.35 -39.01
C VAL A 495 5.34 28.04 -38.72
N VAL A 496 6.67 28.08 -38.82
CA VAL A 496 7.53 26.92 -38.59
C VAL A 496 7.54 26.50 -37.12
N GLU A 497 7.68 27.45 -36.19
CA GLU A 497 7.62 27.16 -34.75
C GLU A 497 6.26 26.63 -34.33
N ARG A 498 5.17 27.19 -34.87
CA ARG A 498 3.81 26.69 -34.60
C ARG A 498 3.66 25.25 -35.06
N ARG A 499 4.13 24.94 -36.26
CA ARG A 499 4.14 23.56 -36.80
C ARG A 499 4.91 22.61 -35.89
N TYR A 500 6.06 23.03 -35.34
CA TYR A 500 6.84 22.21 -34.42
C TYR A 500 6.18 22.07 -33.05
N ALA A 501 5.59 23.14 -32.52
CA ALA A 501 4.86 23.06 -31.27
C ALA A 501 3.64 22.14 -31.40
N GLU A 502 2.89 22.24 -32.50
CA GLU A 502 1.78 21.34 -32.80
C GLU A 502 2.25 19.89 -32.98
N ALA A 503 3.33 19.66 -33.75
CA ALA A 503 3.89 18.32 -33.91
C ALA A 503 4.34 17.71 -32.59
N ALA A 504 5.03 18.47 -31.73
CA ALA A 504 5.42 17.99 -30.41
C ALA A 504 4.19 17.70 -29.52
N TRP A 505 3.18 18.55 -29.56
CA TRP A 505 1.93 18.31 -28.82
C TRP A 505 1.15 17.08 -29.33
N ARG A 506 1.26 16.73 -30.61
CA ARG A 506 0.61 15.54 -31.19
C ARG A 506 1.03 14.25 -30.51
N TYR A 507 2.25 14.16 -29.99
CA TYR A 507 2.66 13.05 -29.12
C TYR A 507 1.70 12.88 -27.93
N PHE A 508 1.43 13.96 -27.20
CA PHE A 508 0.56 13.93 -26.02
C PHE A 508 -0.92 13.74 -26.38
N GLN A 509 -1.31 14.00 -27.63
CA GLN A 509 -2.65 13.67 -28.11
C GLN A 509 -2.75 12.18 -28.47
N ALA A 510 -1.75 11.62 -29.14
CA ALA A 510 -1.73 10.24 -29.61
C ALA A 510 -1.60 9.22 -28.47
N ASN A 511 -0.96 9.60 -27.37
CA ASN A 511 -0.64 8.70 -26.25
C ASN A 511 -1.49 8.97 -24.99
N TYR A 512 -2.57 9.76 -25.13
CA TYR A 512 -3.47 10.10 -24.03
C TYR A 512 -4.48 9.01 -23.74
N HIS A 513 -4.65 8.70 -22.46
CA HIS A 513 -5.65 7.77 -21.95
C HIS A 513 -6.87 8.55 -21.48
N PRO A 514 -7.94 8.69 -22.32
CA PRO A 514 -9.05 9.59 -22.04
C PRO A 514 -9.94 9.10 -20.90
N LYS A 515 -9.79 7.86 -20.43
CA LYS A 515 -10.55 7.37 -19.28
C LYS A 515 -9.91 7.73 -17.94
N ASN A 516 -8.59 7.92 -17.88
CA ASN A 516 -7.90 8.18 -16.62
C ASN A 516 -6.96 9.40 -16.59
N GLY A 517 -6.65 10.01 -17.74
CA GLY A 517 -5.88 11.23 -17.82
C GLY A 517 -4.36 11.03 -17.84
N LEU A 518 -3.87 9.79 -17.82
CA LEU A 518 -2.45 9.46 -17.95
C LEU A 518 -1.98 9.57 -19.41
N ILE A 519 -0.66 9.59 -19.57
CA ILE A 519 0.03 9.54 -20.88
C ILE A 519 1.03 8.39 -20.86
N ASP A 520 1.22 7.69 -21.98
CA ASP A 520 2.36 6.78 -22.13
C ASP A 520 3.68 7.58 -22.22
N ASP A 521 4.75 7.08 -21.59
CA ASP A 521 6.10 7.67 -21.70
C ASP A 521 6.75 7.37 -23.06
N ARG A 522 6.30 6.29 -23.72
CA ARG A 522 6.70 5.87 -25.06
C ARG A 522 5.49 5.40 -25.84
N SER A 523 5.43 5.70 -27.14
CA SER A 523 4.28 5.30 -27.96
C SER A 523 4.10 3.79 -28.13
N ASP A 524 5.18 3.03 -28.04
CA ASP A 524 5.18 1.58 -28.20
C ASP A 524 4.95 0.83 -26.87
N PHE A 525 4.77 1.54 -25.75
CA PHE A 525 4.72 0.95 -24.41
C PHE A 525 3.63 1.57 -23.55
N LYS A 526 2.76 0.74 -22.97
CA LYS A 526 1.66 1.19 -22.10
C LYS A 526 2.11 1.38 -20.66
N GLY A 527 2.98 2.37 -20.45
CA GLY A 527 3.52 2.65 -19.13
C GLY A 527 4.03 4.07 -18.97
N THR A 528 4.02 4.55 -17.74
CA THR A 528 4.49 5.89 -17.36
C THR A 528 5.25 5.87 -16.05
N THR A 529 6.24 6.75 -15.93
CA THR A 529 7.00 7.04 -14.72
C THR A 529 6.60 8.41 -14.18
N LEU A 530 6.94 8.75 -12.94
CA LEU A 530 6.70 10.13 -12.47
C LEU A 530 7.54 11.16 -13.25
N TRP A 531 8.67 10.74 -13.83
CA TRP A 531 9.44 11.60 -14.71
C TRP A 531 8.61 11.98 -15.94
N GLY A 532 8.02 10.99 -16.62
CA GLY A 532 7.17 11.22 -17.78
C GLY A 532 5.88 11.98 -17.48
N LEU A 533 5.27 11.77 -16.30
CA LEU A 533 4.15 12.60 -15.85
C LEU A 533 4.56 14.06 -15.57
N GLY A 534 5.76 14.28 -15.04
CA GLY A 534 6.34 15.63 -14.94
C GLY A 534 6.60 16.27 -16.31
N ASP A 535 7.09 15.49 -17.28
CA ASP A 535 7.23 15.91 -18.68
C ASP A 535 5.88 16.29 -19.31
N TYR A 536 4.81 15.56 -19.00
CA TYR A 536 3.46 15.88 -19.45
C TYR A 536 2.95 17.20 -18.86
N LEU A 537 3.16 17.45 -17.56
CA LEU A 537 2.78 18.72 -16.93
C LEU A 537 3.55 19.90 -17.54
N ALA A 538 4.85 19.75 -17.77
CA ALA A 538 5.66 20.77 -18.44
C ALA A 538 5.20 21.02 -19.89
N ALA A 539 4.86 19.95 -20.62
CA ALA A 539 4.33 20.05 -21.98
C ALA A 539 2.95 20.72 -22.02
N LEU A 540 2.04 20.40 -21.09
CA LEU A 540 0.75 21.05 -20.93
C LEU A 540 0.92 22.55 -20.71
N HIS A 541 1.80 22.94 -19.79
CA HIS A 541 2.10 24.34 -19.53
C HIS A 541 2.68 25.05 -20.75
N ALA A 542 3.63 24.41 -21.44
CA ALA A 542 4.25 24.97 -22.64
C ALA A 542 3.24 25.11 -23.80
N ALA A 543 2.48 24.06 -24.11
CA ALA A 543 1.47 24.08 -25.16
C ALA A 543 0.37 25.12 -24.89
N ARG A 544 -0.05 25.27 -23.62
CA ARG A 544 -1.01 26.30 -23.23
C ARG A 544 -0.42 27.70 -23.39
N SER A 545 0.82 27.91 -22.98
CA SER A 545 1.50 29.22 -23.04
C SER A 545 1.85 29.65 -24.45
N LEU A 546 2.12 28.68 -25.34
CA LEU A 546 2.36 28.87 -26.77
C LEU A 546 1.07 28.99 -27.60
N ASP A 547 -0.10 28.90 -26.98
CA ASP A 547 -1.40 28.91 -27.67
C ASP A 547 -1.51 27.82 -28.74
N VAL A 548 -1.01 26.62 -28.40
CA VAL A 548 -1.16 25.37 -29.17
C VAL A 548 -2.44 24.63 -28.74
N ILE A 549 -2.80 24.74 -27.46
CA ILE A 549 -4.05 24.20 -26.91
C ILE A 549 -4.90 25.29 -26.28
N SER A 550 -6.22 25.09 -26.36
CA SER A 550 -7.19 25.99 -25.74
C SER A 550 -7.12 25.95 -24.20
N PRO A 551 -7.55 27.03 -23.51
CA PRO A 551 -7.69 27.03 -22.05
C PRO A 551 -8.58 25.88 -21.53
N LYS A 552 -9.61 25.51 -22.29
CA LYS A 552 -10.53 24.42 -21.95
C LYS A 552 -9.85 23.04 -22.01
N GLU A 553 -9.07 22.78 -23.06
CA GLU A 553 -8.31 21.53 -23.17
C GLU A 553 -7.26 21.44 -22.06
N PHE A 554 -6.56 22.54 -21.78
CA PHE A 554 -5.61 22.62 -20.68
C PHE A 554 -6.27 22.30 -19.34
N ASP A 555 -7.40 22.95 -19.00
CA ASP A 555 -8.11 22.68 -17.75
C ASP A 555 -8.57 21.24 -17.64
N GLN A 556 -9.21 20.71 -18.68
CA GLN A 556 -9.72 19.33 -18.69
C GLN A 556 -8.59 18.33 -18.46
N ARG A 557 -7.48 18.45 -19.20
CA ARG A 557 -6.33 17.55 -19.06
C ARG A 557 -5.66 17.70 -17.70
N THR A 558 -5.50 18.92 -17.21
CA THR A 558 -4.90 19.23 -15.90
C THR A 558 -5.71 18.61 -14.77
N ARG A 559 -7.03 18.80 -14.75
CA ARG A 559 -7.89 18.20 -13.73
C ARG A 559 -7.89 16.68 -13.79
N HIS A 560 -7.75 16.11 -14.98
CA HIS A 560 -7.70 14.67 -15.15
C HIS A 560 -6.39 14.07 -14.61
N ILE A 561 -5.23 14.64 -14.98
CA ILE A 561 -3.93 14.16 -14.47
C ILE A 561 -3.79 14.36 -12.97
N LEU A 562 -4.29 15.45 -12.39
CA LEU A 562 -4.30 15.64 -10.93
C LEU A 562 -5.16 14.60 -10.22
N ALA A 563 -6.32 14.24 -10.80
CA ALA A 563 -7.14 13.15 -10.27
C ALA A 563 -6.39 11.81 -10.35
N ALA A 564 -5.71 11.54 -11.46
CA ALA A 564 -4.94 10.31 -11.66
C ALA A 564 -3.80 10.20 -10.64
N LEU A 565 -3.01 11.28 -10.46
CA LEU A 565 -1.93 11.34 -9.48
C LEU A 565 -2.42 11.04 -8.05
N GLY A 566 -3.59 11.56 -7.67
CA GLY A 566 -4.22 11.27 -6.37
C GLY A 566 -4.78 9.85 -6.23
N LYS A 567 -4.72 9.03 -7.29
CA LYS A 567 -5.19 7.64 -7.31
C LYS A 567 -4.07 6.62 -7.58
N LEU A 568 -2.85 7.07 -7.88
CA LEU A 568 -1.73 6.17 -8.11
C LEU A 568 -1.42 5.37 -6.83
N PRO A 569 -1.37 4.03 -6.89
CA PRO A 569 -0.96 3.20 -5.76
C PRO A 569 0.45 3.57 -5.28
N LEU A 570 0.61 3.89 -4.00
CA LEU A 570 1.90 4.22 -3.42
C LEU A 570 2.71 2.97 -3.06
N PHE A 571 4.02 3.00 -3.28
CA PHE A 571 4.95 2.01 -2.78
C PHE A 571 5.01 2.08 -1.25
N ALA A 572 4.69 0.97 -0.59
CA ALA A 572 4.65 0.88 0.88
C ALA A 572 3.78 1.96 1.55
N GLY A 573 2.78 2.50 0.84
CA GLY A 573 1.93 3.59 1.35
C GLY A 573 2.64 4.95 1.51
N GLU A 574 3.88 5.10 1.04
CA GLU A 574 4.69 6.30 1.30
C GLU A 574 4.88 7.21 0.09
N LEU A 575 5.40 6.66 -1.01
CA LEU A 575 5.76 7.42 -2.21
C LEU A 575 5.30 6.68 -3.46
N PRO A 576 5.05 7.38 -4.57
CA PRO A 576 4.67 6.70 -5.81
C PRO A 576 5.75 5.70 -6.28
N ASN A 577 5.29 4.60 -6.87
CA ASN A 577 6.13 3.61 -7.52
C ASN A 577 6.92 4.25 -8.68
N ARG A 578 8.01 3.59 -9.10
CA ARG A 578 8.85 4.08 -10.21
C ARG A 578 8.12 4.09 -11.56
N GLY A 579 7.12 3.23 -11.74
CA GLY A 579 6.40 3.10 -13.00
C GLY A 579 5.02 2.49 -12.81
N TYR A 580 4.10 2.86 -13.70
CA TYR A 580 2.70 2.44 -13.70
C TYR A 580 2.23 2.08 -15.10
N ASP A 581 1.44 1.03 -15.21
CA ASP A 581 0.67 0.78 -16.43
C ASP A 581 -0.40 1.86 -16.56
N THR A 582 -0.38 2.55 -17.69
CA THR A 582 -1.22 3.73 -17.96
C THR A 582 -2.70 3.41 -18.13
N ARG A 583 -3.05 2.13 -18.28
CA ARG A 583 -4.44 1.69 -18.41
C ARG A 583 -5.01 1.30 -17.06
N SER A 584 -4.23 0.57 -16.27
CA SER A 584 -4.69 -0.08 -15.03
C SER A 584 -4.26 0.62 -13.75
N LEU A 585 -3.36 1.61 -13.84
CA LEU A 585 -2.69 2.27 -12.70
C LEU A 585 -1.87 1.33 -11.83
N GLN A 586 -1.69 0.07 -12.23
CA GLN A 586 -0.93 -0.89 -11.45
C GLN A 586 0.56 -0.61 -11.61
N PRO A 587 1.36 -0.79 -10.55
CA PRO A 587 2.80 -0.59 -10.64
C PRO A 587 3.42 -1.64 -11.58
N ILE A 588 4.31 -1.18 -12.46
CA ILE A 588 5.03 -2.01 -13.43
C ILE A 588 6.53 -1.74 -13.37
N ASP A 589 7.33 -2.73 -13.74
CA ASP A 589 8.74 -2.52 -14.06
C ASP A 589 8.93 -1.85 -15.44
N TYR A 590 10.17 -1.51 -15.79
CA TYR A 590 10.52 -0.90 -17.08
C TYR A 590 10.22 -1.82 -18.29
N GLY A 591 10.00 -3.11 -18.07
CA GLY A 591 9.58 -4.06 -19.10
C GLY A 591 8.06 -4.15 -19.29
N GLY A 592 7.27 -3.47 -18.44
CA GLY A 592 5.80 -3.54 -18.46
C GLY A 592 5.22 -4.68 -17.66
N ASN A 593 6.03 -5.38 -16.88
CA ASN A 593 5.55 -6.46 -16.03
C ASN A 593 4.96 -5.88 -14.76
N LEU A 594 3.79 -6.37 -14.36
CA LEU A 594 3.17 -6.04 -13.08
C LEU A 594 4.11 -6.42 -11.92
N VAL A 595 4.29 -5.49 -10.99
CA VAL A 595 5.08 -5.70 -9.76
C VAL A 595 4.15 -5.54 -8.57
N VAL A 596 3.53 -6.64 -8.14
CA VAL A 596 2.48 -6.63 -7.09
C VAL A 596 3.01 -6.07 -5.77
N GLU A 597 4.28 -6.33 -5.45
CA GLU A 597 4.98 -5.82 -4.27
C GLU A 597 5.46 -4.36 -4.44
N GLY A 598 5.35 -3.82 -5.65
CA GLY A 598 5.91 -2.54 -6.10
C GLY A 598 7.42 -2.59 -6.39
N ASN A 599 7.96 -1.53 -7.00
CA ASN A 599 9.35 -1.48 -7.46
C ASN A 599 10.21 -0.41 -6.76
N GLY A 600 9.72 0.16 -5.67
CA GLY A 600 10.35 1.26 -4.94
C GLY A 600 9.97 2.63 -5.51
N TRP A 601 10.73 3.67 -5.17
CA TRP A 601 10.54 5.03 -5.67
C TRP A 601 11.85 5.60 -6.24
N SER A 602 11.74 6.60 -7.11
CA SER A 602 12.87 7.34 -7.66
C SER A 602 12.80 8.79 -7.21
N ALA A 603 13.76 9.23 -6.40
CA ALA A 603 13.89 10.63 -6.00
C ALA A 603 14.03 11.56 -7.20
N LEU A 604 14.60 11.07 -8.31
CA LEU A 604 14.76 11.85 -9.53
C LEU A 604 13.42 12.08 -10.23
N ASP A 605 12.60 11.03 -10.33
CA ASP A 605 11.29 11.06 -10.97
C ASP A 605 10.32 11.89 -10.12
N ILE A 606 10.40 11.74 -8.78
CA ILE A 606 9.67 12.61 -7.83
C ILE A 606 10.10 14.07 -8.02
N GLY A 607 11.40 14.34 -8.11
CA GLY A 607 11.92 15.70 -8.35
C GLY A 607 11.36 16.30 -9.63
N ARG A 608 11.35 15.54 -10.73
CA ARG A 608 10.77 15.97 -12.01
C ARG A 608 9.29 16.31 -11.90
N LEU A 609 8.50 15.45 -11.25
CA LEU A 609 7.08 15.70 -11.02
C LEU A 609 6.85 16.91 -10.10
N LEU A 610 7.63 17.06 -9.03
CA LEU A 610 7.58 18.18 -8.11
C LEU A 610 7.87 19.51 -8.82
N ALA A 611 8.80 19.54 -9.78
CA ALA A 611 9.05 20.74 -10.60
C ALA A 611 7.81 21.11 -11.43
N GLY A 612 7.22 20.14 -12.14
CA GLY A 612 6.02 20.35 -12.96
C GLY A 612 4.81 20.80 -12.13
N LEU A 613 4.57 20.17 -10.98
CA LEU A 613 3.49 20.51 -10.06
C LEU A 613 3.68 21.90 -9.43
N TYR A 614 4.91 22.23 -9.01
CA TYR A 614 5.22 23.57 -8.51
C TYR A 614 4.97 24.64 -9.56
N ASN A 615 5.38 24.38 -10.80
CA ASN A 615 5.17 25.31 -11.90
C ASN A 615 3.68 25.50 -12.20
N LEU A 616 2.91 24.40 -12.21
CA LEU A 616 1.47 24.41 -12.37
C LEU A 616 0.79 25.29 -11.32
N LYS A 617 1.00 25.04 -10.02
CA LYS A 617 0.35 25.84 -8.97
C LYS A 617 0.81 27.31 -8.96
N SER A 618 2.00 27.61 -9.46
CA SER A 618 2.55 28.97 -9.44
C SER A 618 2.04 29.84 -10.59
N TYR A 619 1.85 29.27 -11.79
CA TYR A 619 1.22 29.95 -12.92
C TYR A 619 -0.30 29.86 -12.93
N HIS A 620 -0.86 28.80 -12.34
CA HIS A 620 -2.29 28.49 -12.33
C HIS A 620 -2.76 28.22 -10.89
N PRO A 621 -2.85 29.29 -10.05
CA PRO A 621 -3.09 29.17 -8.62
C PRO A 621 -4.42 28.48 -8.26
N GLN A 622 -5.39 28.44 -9.18
CA GLN A 622 -6.64 27.71 -9.00
C GLN A 622 -6.44 26.20 -8.75
N TYR A 623 -5.30 25.61 -9.16
CA TYR A 623 -4.99 24.20 -8.88
C TYR A 623 -4.19 24.00 -7.58
N THR A 624 -3.79 25.06 -6.88
CA THR A 624 -2.89 25.00 -5.71
C THR A 624 -3.38 24.02 -4.65
N LYS A 625 -4.68 24.05 -4.33
CA LYS A 625 -5.24 23.17 -3.29
C LYS A 625 -5.12 21.70 -3.67
N ALA A 626 -5.44 21.34 -4.91
CA ALA A 626 -5.36 19.96 -5.39
C ALA A 626 -3.91 19.48 -5.48
N VAL A 627 -3.03 20.31 -6.03
CA VAL A 627 -1.59 20.03 -6.10
C VAL A 627 -1.00 19.78 -4.72
N ASP A 628 -1.26 20.69 -3.77
CA ASP A 628 -0.72 20.60 -2.41
C ASP A 628 -1.25 19.37 -1.67
N GLN A 629 -2.54 19.04 -1.83
CA GLN A 629 -3.10 17.85 -1.22
C GLN A 629 -2.39 16.57 -1.70
N ILE A 630 -2.18 16.43 -3.01
CA ILE A 630 -1.51 15.26 -3.60
C ILE A 630 -0.12 15.06 -3.01
N VAL A 631 0.69 16.13 -2.94
CA VAL A 631 2.07 16.01 -2.42
C VAL A 631 2.11 15.89 -0.89
N LEU A 632 1.10 16.42 -0.19
CA LEU A 632 0.96 16.22 1.26
C LEU A 632 0.60 14.77 1.62
N ASP A 633 -0.02 14.02 0.71
CA ASP A 633 -0.36 12.61 0.96
C ASP A 633 0.89 11.69 0.94
N TRP A 634 2.06 12.20 0.56
CA TRP A 634 3.31 11.43 0.50
C TRP A 634 4.18 11.55 1.76
N SER A 635 5.03 10.54 1.99
CA SER A 635 6.05 10.55 3.05
C SER A 635 7.46 10.70 2.46
N TYR A 636 8.16 11.74 2.90
CA TYR A 636 9.49 12.12 2.42
C TYR A 636 10.64 11.69 3.33
N LEU A 637 10.34 11.01 4.45
CA LEU A 637 11.34 10.60 5.45
C LEU A 637 12.52 9.81 4.88
N ARG A 638 12.25 8.97 3.87
CA ARG A 638 13.26 8.07 3.28
C ARG A 638 13.83 8.56 1.95
N VAL A 639 13.20 9.56 1.33
CA VAL A 639 13.69 10.16 0.06
C VAL A 639 14.67 11.30 0.29
N VAL A 640 14.57 12.00 1.42
CA VAL A 640 15.56 12.99 1.86
C VAL A 640 16.25 12.44 3.12
N ARG A 641 17.52 12.04 3.01
CA ARG A 641 18.31 11.48 4.10
C ARG A 641 19.59 12.29 4.27
N ASP A 642 19.78 12.88 5.44
CA ASP A 642 20.98 13.66 5.78
C ASP A 642 21.33 14.75 4.75
N GLY A 643 20.31 15.39 4.17
CA GLY A 643 20.50 16.41 3.14
C GLY A 643 20.80 15.88 1.74
N VAL A 644 20.62 14.57 1.49
CA VAL A 644 20.89 13.90 0.22
C VAL A 644 19.64 13.16 -0.27
N LEU A 645 19.36 13.25 -1.57
CA LEU A 645 18.29 12.51 -2.21
C LEU A 645 18.60 11.01 -2.28
N SER A 646 17.59 10.20 -1.98
CA SER A 646 17.71 8.74 -1.92
C SER A 646 16.55 8.06 -2.63
N SER A 647 16.86 7.02 -3.39
CA SER A 647 15.85 6.21 -4.08
C SER A 647 15.77 4.80 -3.52
N ALA A 648 14.56 4.25 -3.55
CA ALA A 648 14.34 2.85 -3.26
C ALA A 648 14.31 2.01 -4.55
N THR A 649 14.95 0.86 -4.50
CA THR A 649 14.75 -0.24 -5.45
C THR A 649 14.30 -1.48 -4.71
N VAL A 650 13.46 -2.28 -5.36
CA VAL A 650 13.11 -3.62 -4.88
C VAL A 650 13.91 -4.63 -5.68
N MET A 651 14.66 -5.49 -5.00
CA MET A 651 15.46 -6.54 -5.62
C MET A 651 15.08 -7.90 -5.04
N LYS A 652 14.99 -8.90 -5.92
CA LYS A 652 14.82 -10.29 -5.50
C LYS A 652 16.19 -10.86 -5.11
N ASN A 653 16.34 -11.32 -3.88
CA ASN A 653 17.58 -11.98 -3.45
C ASN A 653 17.66 -13.42 -4.02
N PRO A 654 18.83 -14.08 -3.95
CA PRO A 654 18.98 -15.46 -4.43
C PRO A 654 18.02 -16.47 -3.78
N GLN A 655 17.50 -16.17 -2.59
CA GLN A 655 16.52 -16.97 -1.86
C GLN A 655 15.06 -16.64 -2.25
N GLY A 656 14.85 -15.80 -3.26
CA GLY A 656 13.52 -15.47 -3.79
C GLY A 656 12.73 -14.39 -3.05
N ARG A 657 13.29 -13.77 -1.98
CA ARG A 657 12.63 -12.68 -1.23
C ARG A 657 12.83 -11.33 -1.93
N TYR A 658 11.79 -10.52 -1.98
CA TYR A 658 11.88 -9.13 -2.42
C TYR A 658 12.38 -8.24 -1.29
N LEU A 659 13.43 -7.46 -1.56
CA LEU A 659 14.12 -6.63 -0.59
C LEU A 659 14.17 -5.19 -1.09
N THR A 660 13.62 -4.27 -0.31
CA THR A 660 13.79 -2.84 -0.56
C THR A 660 15.18 -2.39 -0.15
N ARG A 661 15.85 -1.63 -1.02
CA ARG A 661 17.14 -0.98 -0.75
C ARG A 661 17.02 0.50 -1.07
N VAL A 662 17.28 1.32 -0.05
CA VAL A 662 17.30 2.78 -0.17
C VAL A 662 18.74 3.24 -0.27
N ASN A 663 19.13 3.72 -1.45
CA ASN A 663 20.49 4.17 -1.76
C ASN A 663 20.49 5.65 -2.13
N LEU A 664 21.59 6.35 -1.81
CA LEU A 664 21.81 7.73 -2.25
C LEU A 664 21.80 7.80 -3.77
N GLU A 665 21.25 8.89 -4.31
CA GLU A 665 21.36 9.17 -5.73
C GLU A 665 22.79 9.58 -6.10
N THR A 666 23.23 9.10 -7.27
CA THR A 666 24.58 9.37 -7.80
C THR A 666 24.56 9.65 -9.30
N ARG A 667 23.38 9.70 -9.91
CA ARG A 667 23.20 9.91 -11.35
C ARG A 667 23.47 11.39 -11.65
N LEU A 668 24.66 11.65 -12.19
CA LEU A 668 25.17 12.99 -12.48
C LEU A 668 24.19 13.81 -13.33
N GLY A 669 23.97 15.06 -12.93
CA GLY A 669 23.04 16.00 -13.55
C GLY A 669 21.61 15.80 -13.10
N TYR A 670 21.12 14.55 -13.08
CA TYR A 670 19.75 14.25 -12.68
C TYR A 670 19.53 14.46 -11.18
N GLU A 671 20.50 14.08 -10.34
CA GLU A 671 20.49 14.37 -8.90
C GLU A 671 20.40 15.87 -8.65
N GLU A 672 21.24 16.68 -9.32
CA GLU A 672 21.27 18.12 -9.18
C GLU A 672 19.96 18.79 -9.61
N TYR A 673 19.37 18.31 -10.71
CA TYR A 673 18.07 18.77 -11.19
C TYR A 673 16.96 18.46 -10.18
N ALA A 674 16.88 17.21 -9.71
CA ALA A 674 15.89 16.81 -8.72
C ALA A 674 16.05 17.59 -7.42
N ALA A 675 17.28 17.79 -6.94
CA ALA A 675 17.54 18.58 -5.74
C ALA A 675 17.00 20.00 -5.87
N ARG A 676 17.17 20.64 -7.04
CA ARG A 676 16.62 21.97 -7.26
C ARG A 676 15.10 22.02 -7.22
N ALA A 677 14.44 20.98 -7.73
CA ALA A 677 12.99 20.84 -7.59
C ALA A 677 12.55 20.66 -6.13
N PHE A 678 13.23 19.81 -5.35
CA PHE A 678 12.94 19.62 -3.93
C PHE A 678 13.12 20.91 -3.12
N GLN A 679 14.12 21.73 -3.45
CA GLN A 679 14.34 23.02 -2.78
C GLN A 679 13.19 24.02 -3.03
N LEU A 680 12.49 23.98 -4.17
CA LEU A 680 11.28 24.79 -4.39
C LEU A 680 10.21 24.52 -3.31
N TRP A 681 10.12 23.26 -2.88
CA TRP A 681 9.17 22.80 -1.87
C TRP A 681 9.68 22.97 -0.43
N GLY A 682 10.91 23.48 -0.24
CA GLY A 682 11.48 23.81 1.06
C GLY A 682 12.40 22.74 1.66
N PHE A 683 12.60 21.61 0.97
CA PHE A 683 13.46 20.53 1.46
C PHE A 683 14.93 20.95 1.54
N ASP A 684 15.60 20.52 2.60
CA ASP A 684 17.04 20.68 2.76
C ASP A 684 17.75 19.51 2.09
N VAL A 685 18.29 19.75 0.89
CA VAL A 685 18.94 18.75 0.03
C VAL A 685 20.27 19.28 -0.53
N GLU A 686 20.98 20.10 0.24
CA GLU A 686 22.25 20.73 -0.19
C GLU A 686 23.32 19.70 -0.58
N GLY A 687 23.29 18.49 -0.03
CA GLY A 687 24.20 17.40 -0.40
C GLY A 687 23.94 16.83 -1.79
N SER A 688 22.76 17.08 -2.37
CA SER A 688 22.40 16.70 -3.75
C SER A 688 22.35 17.90 -4.71
N ALA A 689 22.20 19.12 -4.19
CA ALA A 689 22.25 20.33 -5.00
C ALA A 689 23.60 20.50 -5.70
N VAL A 690 23.61 21.19 -6.85
CA VAL A 690 24.85 21.45 -7.62
C VAL A 690 25.89 22.17 -6.76
N GLY A 691 27.09 21.57 -6.66
CA GLY A 691 28.16 22.04 -5.78
C GLY A 691 29.12 20.93 -5.36
N GLY A 692 30.10 21.27 -4.53
CA GLY A 692 31.17 20.33 -4.15
C GLY A 692 32.18 20.09 -5.29
N GLU A 693 32.87 18.96 -5.23
CA GLU A 693 33.87 18.57 -6.22
C GLU A 693 33.34 17.48 -7.15
N TYR A 694 33.73 17.57 -8.42
CA TYR A 694 33.39 16.60 -9.45
C TYR A 694 34.65 15.94 -9.98
N GLN A 695 34.60 14.64 -10.18
CA GLN A 695 35.60 13.95 -10.98
C GLN A 695 35.39 14.31 -12.44
N THR A 696 36.49 14.45 -13.17
CA THR A 696 36.45 14.80 -14.59
C THR A 696 37.33 13.89 -15.42
N SER A 697 36.92 13.60 -16.65
CA SER A 697 37.76 13.03 -17.69
C SER A 697 38.01 14.08 -18.78
N VAL A 698 39.18 14.03 -19.43
CA VAL A 698 39.48 14.93 -20.56
C VAL A 698 38.92 14.33 -21.84
N VAL A 699 38.01 15.04 -22.49
CA VAL A 699 37.41 14.65 -23.78
C VAL A 699 37.44 15.88 -24.70
N GLU A 700 38.00 15.73 -25.91
CA GLU A 700 38.21 16.85 -26.85
C GLU A 700 38.89 18.08 -26.21
N GLY A 701 39.86 17.85 -25.32
CA GLY A 701 40.63 18.93 -24.67
C GLY A 701 39.92 19.65 -23.52
N VAL A 702 38.67 19.30 -23.20
CA VAL A 702 37.92 19.89 -22.08
C VAL A 702 37.66 18.87 -20.97
N LYS A 703 37.53 19.35 -19.73
CA LYS A 703 37.28 18.51 -18.54
C LYS A 703 35.79 18.23 -18.40
N ILE A 704 35.37 17.03 -18.78
CA ILE A 704 33.99 16.57 -18.70
C ILE A 704 33.71 15.97 -17.32
N PRO A 705 32.66 16.41 -16.60
CA PRO A 705 32.30 15.80 -15.33
C PRO A 705 31.81 14.36 -15.55
N THR A 706 32.30 13.42 -14.73
CA THR A 706 31.96 12.00 -14.81
C THR A 706 31.14 11.52 -13.62
N GLN A 707 31.43 12.05 -12.42
CA GLN A 707 30.65 11.79 -11.21
C GLN A 707 30.97 12.83 -10.13
N ARG A 708 30.05 13.02 -9.19
CA ARG A 708 30.30 13.79 -7.97
C ARG A 708 31.28 13.03 -7.07
N GLN A 709 32.23 13.75 -6.45
CA GLN A 709 33.08 13.20 -5.40
C GLN A 709 32.34 13.19 -4.08
N ARG A 710 32.10 11.99 -3.53
CA ARG A 710 31.51 11.83 -2.20
C ARG A 710 32.02 10.57 -1.51
N THR A 711 32.19 10.64 -0.19
CA THR A 711 32.67 9.54 0.67
C THR A 711 31.54 8.78 1.36
N ASP A 712 30.31 9.25 1.20
CA ASP A 712 29.07 8.77 1.83
C ASP A 712 28.40 7.63 1.04
N THR A 713 28.93 7.25 -0.12
CA THR A 713 28.42 6.16 -0.96
C THR A 713 29.54 5.35 -1.58
N ASN A 714 29.31 4.04 -1.69
CA ASN A 714 30.12 3.13 -2.50
C ASN A 714 29.41 2.73 -3.80
N SER A 715 28.28 3.36 -4.11
CA SER A 715 27.48 3.09 -5.30
C SER A 715 28.24 3.46 -6.57
N LYS A 716 28.29 2.54 -7.53
CA LYS A 716 28.87 2.74 -8.87
C LYS A 716 27.81 2.70 -9.97
N VAL A 717 26.60 3.15 -9.68
CA VAL A 717 25.48 3.08 -10.63
C VAL A 717 25.70 4.07 -11.78
N ASN A 718 25.63 3.56 -13.02
CA ASN A 718 25.57 4.31 -14.27
C ASN A 718 26.65 5.38 -14.44
N GLN A 719 27.89 4.95 -14.67
CA GLN A 719 29.03 5.85 -14.95
C GLN A 719 29.05 6.30 -16.41
N TYR A 720 28.11 7.17 -16.77
CA TYR A 720 28.09 7.87 -18.06
C TYR A 720 27.66 9.33 -17.92
N THR A 721 28.09 10.16 -18.86
CA THR A 721 27.69 11.57 -18.95
C THR A 721 26.94 11.82 -20.25
N VAL A 722 25.72 12.32 -20.15
CA VAL A 722 24.85 12.74 -21.26
C VAL A 722 24.36 14.19 -21.04
N SER A 723 23.83 14.84 -22.07
CA SER A 723 23.44 16.26 -21.97
C SER A 723 22.08 16.48 -21.29
N ASN A 724 21.13 15.54 -21.40
CA ASN A 724 19.70 15.71 -21.00
C ASN A 724 19.48 16.45 -19.67
N PRO A 725 20.05 16.01 -18.54
CA PRO A 725 19.73 16.63 -17.26
C PRO A 725 20.24 18.08 -17.15
N PHE A 726 21.38 18.39 -17.78
CA PHE A 726 21.99 19.73 -17.72
C PHE A 726 21.24 20.75 -18.58
N ILE A 727 20.78 20.34 -19.77
CA ILE A 727 19.96 21.21 -20.63
C ILE A 727 18.57 21.43 -20.03
N LEU A 728 17.95 20.40 -19.47
CA LEU A 728 16.64 20.52 -18.82
C LEU A 728 16.74 21.46 -17.61
N TYR A 729 17.81 21.32 -16.82
CA TYR A 729 18.13 22.26 -15.76
C TYR A 729 18.25 23.70 -16.28
N GLY A 730 19.02 23.90 -17.36
CA GLY A 730 19.20 25.22 -17.97
C GLY A 730 17.89 25.86 -18.41
N LEU A 731 17.00 25.09 -19.04
CA LEU A 731 15.69 25.59 -19.49
C LEU A 731 14.77 25.95 -18.31
N GLU A 732 14.65 25.06 -17.32
CA GLU A 732 13.68 25.22 -16.25
C GLU A 732 14.15 26.11 -15.10
N PHE A 733 15.41 25.98 -14.70
CA PHE A 733 15.98 26.67 -13.54
C PHE A 733 16.97 27.77 -13.93
N GLY A 734 17.43 27.84 -15.17
CA GLY A 734 18.55 28.71 -15.57
C GLY A 734 19.89 28.15 -15.11
N LEU A 735 20.95 28.47 -15.85
CA LEU A 735 22.31 28.00 -15.56
C LEU A 735 22.95 28.88 -14.48
N ASP A 736 22.79 28.50 -13.20
CA ASP A 736 23.57 29.11 -12.13
C ASP A 736 25.09 28.89 -12.35
N PRO A 737 25.98 29.73 -11.78
CA PRO A 737 27.41 29.65 -12.07
C PRO A 737 28.03 28.26 -11.86
N LYS A 738 27.55 27.50 -10.88
CA LYS A 738 28.04 26.14 -10.62
C LYS A 738 27.52 25.18 -11.68
N MET A 739 26.23 25.22 -12.01
CA MET A 739 25.68 24.38 -13.08
C MET A 739 26.29 24.71 -14.44
N ARG A 740 26.50 25.99 -14.73
CA ARG A 740 27.17 26.47 -15.95
C ARG A 740 28.56 25.85 -16.12
N SER A 741 29.32 25.75 -15.02
CA SER A 741 30.66 25.12 -15.04
C SER A 741 30.65 23.63 -15.39
N LEU A 742 29.53 22.93 -15.21
CA LEU A 742 29.34 21.53 -15.63
C LEU A 742 28.82 21.45 -17.07
N PHE A 743 27.89 22.35 -17.42
CA PHE A 743 27.24 22.41 -18.71
C PHE A 743 28.18 22.83 -19.86
N GLU A 744 28.99 23.87 -19.67
CA GLU A 744 29.83 24.42 -20.74
C GLU A 744 30.83 23.40 -21.31
N PRO A 745 31.60 22.65 -20.51
CA PRO A 745 32.48 21.60 -21.03
C PRO A 745 31.72 20.51 -21.81
N ILE A 746 30.54 20.12 -21.33
CA ILE A 746 29.67 19.12 -21.98
C ILE A 746 29.27 19.56 -23.39
N PHE A 747 28.87 20.84 -23.54
CA PHE A 747 28.56 21.40 -24.84
C PHE A 747 29.82 21.57 -25.71
N GLN A 748 30.89 22.12 -25.14
CA GLN A 748 32.14 22.39 -25.86
C GLN A 748 32.74 21.12 -26.46
N ALA A 749 32.82 20.00 -25.71
CA ALA A 749 33.35 18.75 -26.27
C ALA A 749 32.57 18.28 -27.51
N GLN A 750 31.25 18.45 -27.53
CA GLN A 750 30.43 18.06 -28.67
C GLN A 750 30.70 18.98 -29.88
N ALA A 751 30.84 20.29 -29.64
CA ALA A 751 31.20 21.26 -30.66
C ALA A 751 32.62 21.06 -31.22
N GLU A 752 33.59 20.70 -30.37
CA GLU A 752 34.96 20.36 -30.76
C GLU A 752 35.01 19.09 -31.60
N ARG A 753 34.30 18.03 -31.16
CA ARG A 753 34.18 16.80 -31.93
C ARG A 753 33.60 17.08 -33.31
N TYR A 754 32.55 17.88 -33.40
CA TYR A 754 32.00 18.29 -34.69
C TYR A 754 33.01 19.04 -35.55
N ARG A 755 33.77 19.98 -34.99
CA ARG A 755 34.83 20.68 -35.74
C ARG A 755 35.92 19.73 -36.24
N ARG A 756 36.26 18.71 -35.45
CA ARG A 756 37.29 17.72 -35.79
C ARG A 756 36.81 16.68 -36.81
N THR A 757 35.56 16.22 -36.73
CA THR A 757 35.07 15.06 -37.50
C THR A 757 33.96 15.40 -38.49
N ASN A 758 33.43 16.62 -38.45
CA ASN A 758 32.21 17.03 -39.16
C ASN A 758 30.98 16.15 -38.84
N THR A 759 30.99 15.44 -37.71
CA THR A 759 29.89 14.57 -37.27
C THR A 759 29.04 15.31 -36.25
N LEU A 760 27.76 15.55 -36.55
CA LEU A 760 26.83 16.13 -35.58
C LEU A 760 26.76 15.23 -34.35
N THR A 761 26.72 15.83 -33.16
CA THR A 761 26.70 15.11 -31.88
C THR A 761 25.75 15.83 -30.92
N ALA A 762 24.70 15.14 -30.51
CA ALA A 762 23.78 15.64 -29.49
C ALA A 762 23.56 14.51 -28.48
N SER A 763 24.52 14.39 -27.57
CA SER A 763 24.65 13.33 -26.58
C SER A 763 23.44 13.30 -25.66
N ALA A 764 22.77 12.16 -25.63
CA ALA A 764 21.56 11.97 -24.86
C ALA A 764 21.36 10.52 -24.44
N THR A 765 20.45 10.31 -23.49
CA THR A 765 19.68 9.07 -23.39
C THR A 765 18.50 9.17 -24.35
N THR A 766 18.37 8.20 -25.27
CA THR A 766 17.26 8.11 -26.24
C THR A 766 16.52 6.78 -26.11
N LEU A 767 15.20 6.80 -26.37
CA LEU A 767 14.36 5.59 -26.29
C LEU A 767 13.82 5.18 -27.68
N ILE A 768 14.34 4.09 -28.23
CA ILE A 768 13.99 3.57 -29.57
C ILE A 768 12.97 2.43 -29.52
N ASP A 769 12.32 2.15 -30.64
CA ASP A 769 11.23 1.16 -30.81
C ASP A 769 11.68 -0.32 -30.86
N ARG A 770 12.96 -0.58 -30.62
CA ARG A 770 13.56 -1.91 -30.69
C ARG A 770 14.66 -2.08 -29.66
N LYS A 771 14.91 -3.33 -29.24
CA LYS A 771 16.00 -3.66 -28.30
C LYS A 771 17.34 -3.02 -28.76
N PRO A 772 18.10 -2.40 -27.84
CA PRO A 772 17.95 -2.43 -26.38
C PRO A 772 16.91 -1.45 -25.80
N TYR A 773 16.10 -0.78 -26.62
CA TYR A 773 15.08 0.22 -26.27
C TYR A 773 15.61 1.50 -25.63
N THR A 774 16.63 1.43 -24.78
CA THR A 774 17.33 2.60 -24.23
C THR A 774 18.76 2.64 -24.76
N VAL A 775 19.19 3.81 -25.24
CA VAL A 775 20.55 4.04 -25.71
C VAL A 775 21.11 5.31 -25.07
N HIS A 776 22.19 5.16 -24.32
CA HIS A 776 22.96 6.29 -23.78
C HIS A 776 24.08 6.64 -24.77
N SER A 777 23.86 7.63 -25.62
CA SER A 777 24.88 8.20 -26.52
C SER A 777 25.79 9.14 -25.74
N ALA A 778 26.65 8.60 -24.88
CA ALA A 778 27.36 9.35 -23.86
C ALA A 778 28.56 10.18 -24.41
N ILE A 779 28.88 11.31 -23.77
CA ILE A 779 30.15 12.01 -24.01
C ILE A 779 31.30 11.19 -23.43
N THR A 780 31.07 10.58 -22.27
CA THR A 780 31.96 9.58 -21.68
C THR A 780 31.13 8.50 -21.00
N ALA A 781 31.50 7.25 -21.17
CA ALA A 781 30.93 6.11 -20.45
C ALA A 781 32.04 5.12 -20.11
N GLN A 782 32.06 4.60 -18.88
CA GLN A 782 33.06 3.62 -18.42
C GLN A 782 34.51 4.08 -18.70
N GLY A 783 34.77 5.38 -18.56
CA GLY A 783 36.09 5.99 -18.79
C GLY A 783 36.48 6.21 -20.25
N LYS A 784 35.65 5.80 -21.21
CA LYS A 784 35.91 5.98 -22.65
C LYS A 784 35.10 7.16 -23.21
N PRO A 785 35.67 7.99 -24.09
CA PRO A 785 34.94 9.06 -24.75
C PRO A 785 34.05 8.51 -25.86
N TRP A 786 32.92 9.17 -26.10
CA TRP A 786 32.04 8.94 -27.24
C TRP A 786 31.51 7.50 -27.38
N GLU A 787 31.28 6.79 -26.28
CA GLU A 787 30.66 5.47 -26.31
C GLU A 787 29.13 5.56 -26.35
N ALA A 788 28.49 4.63 -27.05
CA ALA A 788 27.07 4.33 -26.87
C ALA A 788 26.93 3.07 -26.02
N ILE A 789 26.10 3.11 -24.98
CA ILE A 789 25.83 1.95 -24.13
C ILE A 789 24.32 1.75 -23.93
N GLY A 790 23.89 0.50 -23.73
CA GLY A 790 22.53 0.19 -23.28
C GLY A 790 22.35 0.36 -21.77
N ASP A 791 21.11 0.21 -21.28
CA ASP A 791 20.80 0.20 -19.84
C ASP A 791 21.52 -0.93 -19.07
N ASP A 792 21.88 -2.01 -19.78
CA ASP A 792 22.67 -3.13 -19.24
C ASP A 792 24.19 -2.83 -19.17
N GLY A 793 24.61 -1.64 -19.60
CA GLY A 793 26.00 -1.21 -19.63
C GLY A 793 26.81 -1.80 -20.80
N GLN A 794 26.20 -2.56 -21.70
CA GLN A 794 26.90 -3.08 -22.87
C GLN A 794 27.13 -1.99 -23.90
N THR A 795 28.33 -1.96 -24.47
CA THR A 795 28.65 -1.10 -25.60
C THR A 795 27.83 -1.46 -26.83
N LEU A 796 27.35 -0.44 -27.53
CA LEU A 796 26.56 -0.54 -28.76
C LEU A 796 27.39 0.06 -29.91
N PRO A 797 28.19 -0.75 -30.62
CA PRO A 797 28.98 -0.27 -31.75
C PRO A 797 28.08 0.40 -32.78
N GLN A 798 28.46 1.60 -33.23
CA GLN A 798 27.68 2.41 -34.17
C GLN A 798 26.26 2.78 -33.70
N GLY A 799 25.94 2.56 -32.42
CA GLY A 799 24.63 2.83 -31.85
C GLY A 799 24.39 4.29 -31.45
N ARG A 800 25.39 5.17 -31.57
CA ARG A 800 25.29 6.58 -31.21
C ARG A 800 24.26 7.33 -32.04
N MET A 801 23.55 8.24 -31.39
CA MET A 801 22.50 9.05 -31.99
C MET A 801 22.71 10.54 -31.70
N VAL A 802 22.24 11.36 -32.63
CA VAL A 802 22.05 12.79 -32.47
C VAL A 802 20.61 13.00 -32.00
N SER A 803 20.42 13.39 -30.73
CA SER A 803 19.09 13.62 -30.16
C SER A 803 18.45 14.91 -30.68
N THR A 804 17.20 14.79 -31.15
CA THR A 804 16.35 15.92 -31.55
C THR A 804 16.10 16.85 -30.37
N ALA A 805 15.77 16.29 -29.21
CA ALA A 805 15.44 17.07 -28.02
C ALA A 805 16.61 17.94 -27.56
N VAL A 806 17.81 17.35 -27.53
CA VAL A 806 19.05 18.08 -27.17
C VAL A 806 19.38 19.15 -28.21
N ALA A 807 19.18 18.89 -29.50
CA ALA A 807 19.42 19.88 -30.55
C ALA A 807 18.54 21.13 -30.39
N PHE A 808 17.24 20.95 -30.14
CA PHE A 808 16.32 22.06 -29.87
C PHE A 808 16.70 22.83 -28.59
N ALA A 809 17.03 22.10 -27.51
CA ALA A 809 17.38 22.73 -26.23
C ALA A 809 18.69 23.52 -26.31
N TYR A 810 19.72 22.99 -26.98
CA TYR A 810 20.97 23.74 -27.19
C TYR A 810 20.75 24.97 -28.05
N HIS A 811 19.90 24.91 -29.07
CA HIS A 811 19.58 26.10 -29.85
C HIS A 811 18.83 27.15 -29.02
N ALA A 812 17.91 26.73 -28.14
CA ALA A 812 17.20 27.63 -27.25
C ALA A 812 18.12 28.29 -26.19
N LEU A 813 19.07 27.53 -25.63
CA LEU A 813 20.02 28.02 -24.64
C LEU A 813 21.18 28.84 -25.23
N LEU A 814 21.59 28.53 -26.47
CA LEU A 814 22.76 29.11 -27.14
C LEU A 814 22.43 29.48 -28.60
N PRO A 815 21.46 30.37 -28.87
CA PRO A 815 20.94 30.60 -30.22
C PRO A 815 21.97 31.18 -31.20
N ASP A 816 22.94 31.95 -30.71
CA ASP A 816 23.98 32.59 -31.52
C ASP A 816 25.17 31.66 -31.82
N ASN A 817 25.21 30.46 -31.21
CA ASN A 817 26.29 29.53 -31.43
C ASN A 817 26.11 28.78 -32.76
N GLN A 818 27.11 28.83 -33.64
CA GLN A 818 27.04 28.18 -34.94
C GLN A 818 26.80 26.66 -34.85
N TYR A 819 27.33 25.99 -33.82
CA TYR A 819 27.14 24.56 -33.65
C TYR A 819 25.72 24.20 -33.24
N SER A 820 25.11 24.96 -32.32
CA SER A 820 23.71 24.74 -31.92
C SER A 820 22.75 24.94 -33.11
N GLN A 821 23.02 25.96 -33.95
CA GLN A 821 22.30 26.20 -35.19
C GLN A 821 22.42 25.03 -36.17
N LYS A 822 23.62 24.44 -36.30
CA LYS A 822 23.83 23.23 -37.12
C LYS A 822 23.11 22.01 -36.58
N LEU A 823 23.08 21.83 -35.26
CA LEU A 823 22.35 20.73 -34.63
C LEU A 823 20.85 20.82 -34.93
N VAL A 824 20.23 21.98 -34.65
CA VAL A 824 18.78 22.13 -34.89
C VAL A 824 18.44 22.03 -36.37
N GLN A 825 19.27 22.57 -37.27
CA GLN A 825 19.12 22.39 -38.73
C GLN A 825 19.14 20.91 -39.12
N GLY A 826 20.03 20.11 -38.52
CA GLY A 826 20.14 18.67 -38.80
C GLY A 826 18.99 17.82 -38.26
N THR A 827 18.25 18.32 -37.26
CA THR A 827 17.08 17.64 -36.66
C THR A 827 15.76 18.28 -37.04
N THR A 828 15.79 19.30 -37.90
CA THR A 828 14.60 19.99 -38.40
C THR A 828 13.74 19.02 -39.19
N ASP A 829 12.41 19.11 -39.03
CA ASP A 829 11.43 18.26 -39.70
C ASP A 829 11.55 16.75 -39.40
N LEU A 830 12.32 16.37 -38.37
CA LEU A 830 12.45 14.99 -37.90
C LEU A 830 11.28 14.60 -36.98
N TYR A 831 10.07 14.65 -37.54
CA TYR A 831 8.85 14.28 -36.83
C TYR A 831 7.84 13.60 -37.74
N ASN A 832 6.93 12.86 -37.11
CA ASN A 832 5.70 12.39 -37.71
C ASN A 832 4.56 13.31 -37.25
N PRO A 833 3.75 13.87 -38.16
CA PRO A 833 2.71 14.83 -37.79
C PRO A 833 1.58 14.24 -36.92
N LEU A 834 1.47 12.92 -36.83
CA LEU A 834 0.47 12.23 -36.03
C LEU A 834 1.01 11.74 -34.68
N THR A 835 2.29 11.39 -34.59
CA THR A 835 2.87 10.74 -33.40
C THR A 835 3.97 11.56 -32.72
N GLY A 836 4.38 12.69 -33.29
CA GLY A 836 5.35 13.63 -32.71
C GLY A 836 6.77 13.50 -33.25
N PHE A 837 7.73 14.11 -32.58
CA PHE A 837 9.14 14.07 -32.95
C PHE A 837 9.77 12.71 -32.67
N TYR A 838 10.63 12.28 -33.60
CA TYR A 838 11.50 11.13 -33.37
C TYR A 838 12.62 11.49 -32.39
N GLU A 839 13.13 10.50 -31.68
CA GLU A 839 14.27 10.66 -30.77
C GLU A 839 15.50 11.32 -31.39
N GLY A 840 15.76 11.05 -32.68
CA GLY A 840 16.96 11.54 -33.36
C GLY A 840 17.31 10.77 -34.62
N PHE A 841 18.58 10.80 -35.00
CA PHE A 841 19.14 9.98 -36.08
C PHE A 841 20.51 9.41 -35.69
N TYR A 842 20.90 8.28 -36.27
CA TYR A 842 22.18 7.63 -35.97
C TYR A 842 23.35 8.42 -36.55
N GLU A 843 24.39 8.68 -35.74
CA GLU A 843 25.57 9.48 -36.14
C GLU A 843 26.28 8.91 -37.38
N THR A 844 26.33 7.57 -37.50
CA THR A 844 27.09 6.85 -38.54
C THR A 844 26.34 6.71 -39.85
N THR A 845 25.01 6.61 -39.81
CA THR A 845 24.20 6.28 -41.00
C THR A 845 23.26 7.40 -41.44
N GLY A 846 23.01 8.39 -40.58
CA GLY A 846 22.01 9.42 -40.82
C GLY A 846 20.56 8.93 -40.80
N LYS A 847 20.33 7.62 -40.59
CA LYS A 847 18.98 7.06 -40.52
C LYS A 847 18.26 7.54 -39.28
N THR A 848 16.96 7.79 -39.39
CA THR A 848 16.09 8.12 -38.26
C THR A 848 16.14 7.03 -37.19
N ALA A 849 16.33 7.43 -35.94
CA ALA A 849 16.15 6.60 -34.77
C ALA A 849 14.66 6.62 -34.41
N VAL A 850 13.95 5.59 -34.84
CA VAL A 850 12.50 5.48 -34.65
C VAL A 850 12.22 5.21 -33.17
N GLY A 851 11.51 6.14 -32.54
CA GLY A 851 11.15 6.15 -31.13
C GLY A 851 10.45 7.47 -30.85
N PHE A 852 9.41 7.45 -30.01
CA PHE A 852 8.61 8.63 -29.67
C PHE A 852 8.40 8.66 -28.16
N THR A 853 8.83 9.73 -27.51
CA THR A 853 8.77 9.84 -26.05
C THR A 853 8.16 11.15 -25.56
N SER A 854 7.63 11.10 -24.34
CA SER A 854 7.15 12.27 -23.62
C SER A 854 8.30 13.26 -23.37
N SER A 855 9.49 12.77 -23.01
CA SER A 855 10.66 13.60 -22.74
C SER A 855 11.14 14.39 -23.97
N THR A 856 11.26 13.75 -25.14
CA THR A 856 11.68 14.44 -26.37
C THR A 856 10.69 15.54 -26.75
N ASN A 857 9.40 15.21 -26.80
CA ASN A 857 8.37 16.15 -27.22
C ASN A 857 8.12 17.26 -26.19
N SER A 858 8.20 16.96 -24.89
CA SER A 858 8.13 17.96 -23.82
C SER A 858 9.28 18.95 -23.91
N MET A 859 10.52 18.47 -24.09
CA MET A 859 11.69 19.34 -24.13
C MET A 859 11.71 20.23 -25.37
N ILE A 860 11.16 19.78 -26.51
CA ILE A 860 10.97 20.63 -27.69
C ILE A 860 9.97 21.76 -27.41
N LEU A 861 8.80 21.45 -26.82
CA LEU A 861 7.82 22.47 -26.42
C LEU A 861 8.41 23.49 -25.43
N GLN A 862 9.16 23.00 -24.44
CA GLN A 862 9.85 23.85 -23.48
C GLN A 862 10.92 24.72 -24.14
N SER A 863 11.68 24.19 -25.10
CA SER A 863 12.71 24.96 -25.84
C SER A 863 12.10 26.10 -26.64
N LEU A 864 10.96 25.85 -27.29
CA LEU A 864 10.21 26.88 -28.01
C LEU A 864 9.67 27.95 -27.05
N LEU A 865 9.09 27.53 -25.91
CA LEU A 865 8.62 28.45 -24.88
C LEU A 865 9.75 29.32 -24.31
N TYR A 866 10.89 28.71 -23.99
CA TYR A 866 12.07 29.40 -23.46
C TYR A 866 12.59 30.47 -24.44
N THR A 867 12.66 30.13 -25.73
CA THR A 867 13.06 31.06 -26.79
C THR A 867 12.11 32.27 -26.86
N LEU A 868 10.81 32.04 -26.67
CA LEU A 868 9.76 33.06 -26.77
C LEU A 868 9.50 33.81 -25.46
N THR A 869 10.25 33.52 -24.40
CA THR A 869 10.11 34.17 -23.08
C THR A 869 11.37 34.92 -22.68
N ASN A 870 12.14 35.39 -23.67
CA ASN A 870 13.41 36.09 -23.46
C ASN A 870 14.42 35.26 -22.66
N GLN A 871 14.44 33.94 -22.90
CA GLN A 871 15.36 32.99 -22.28
C GLN A 871 15.36 33.08 -20.75
N GLN A 872 14.17 33.28 -20.17
CA GLN A 872 13.99 33.23 -18.73
C GLN A 872 13.75 31.78 -18.28
N PRO A 873 14.23 31.39 -17.07
CA PRO A 873 13.90 30.10 -16.48
C PRO A 873 12.39 29.84 -16.50
N LEU A 874 11.98 28.65 -16.96
CA LEU A 874 10.56 28.33 -17.12
C LEU A 874 9.82 28.15 -15.79
N ILE A 875 10.53 27.85 -14.70
CA ILE A 875 9.93 27.73 -13.36
C ILE A 875 9.62 29.11 -12.77
N CYS A 876 8.35 29.33 -12.43
CA CYS A 876 7.85 30.59 -11.87
C CYS A 876 8.53 30.98 -10.54
N ALA A 877 9.02 32.22 -10.45
CA ALA A 877 9.63 32.79 -9.23
C ALA A 877 8.65 33.08 -8.09
N THR A 878 7.38 33.33 -8.41
CA THR A 878 6.37 33.72 -7.42
C THR A 878 5.41 32.58 -7.14
N THR A 879 5.41 32.11 -5.90
CA THR A 879 4.38 31.20 -5.38
C THR A 879 3.75 31.79 -4.12
N SER A 880 2.48 31.47 -3.88
CA SER A 880 1.81 31.86 -2.64
C SER A 880 2.38 31.04 -1.48
N LEU A 881 2.87 31.71 -0.44
CA LEU A 881 3.17 31.08 0.84
C LEU A 881 1.90 30.80 1.67
N LYS A 882 0.75 31.32 1.24
CA LYS A 882 -0.57 30.95 1.75
C LYS A 882 -1.08 29.79 0.91
N SER A 883 -0.74 28.57 1.30
CA SER A 883 -1.19 27.34 0.64
C SER A 883 -1.19 26.18 1.63
N PRO A 884 -1.99 25.10 1.39
CA PRO A 884 -2.05 23.96 2.31
C PRO A 884 -0.68 23.36 2.62
N TRP A 885 0.24 23.31 1.64
CA TRP A 885 1.61 22.85 1.84
C TRP A 885 2.36 23.65 2.91
N TRP A 886 2.41 24.97 2.76
CA TRP A 886 3.15 25.85 3.66
C TRP A 886 2.48 25.99 5.04
N GLU A 887 1.14 25.97 5.07
CA GLU A 887 0.37 25.93 6.32
C GLU A 887 0.65 24.66 7.11
N THR A 888 0.72 23.51 6.44
CA THR A 888 1.06 22.23 7.09
C THR A 888 2.49 22.24 7.63
N ILE A 889 3.46 22.76 6.86
CA ILE A 889 4.85 22.89 7.36
C ILE A 889 4.92 23.83 8.57
N ALA A 890 4.16 24.92 8.58
CA ALA A 890 4.13 25.87 9.70
C ALA A 890 3.55 25.25 10.98
N GLN A 891 2.71 24.21 10.88
CA GLN A 891 2.18 23.46 12.03
C GLN A 891 3.21 22.51 12.67
N GLY A 892 4.34 22.25 12.00
CA GLY A 892 5.43 21.44 12.51
C GLY A 892 5.45 20.02 11.95
N ASP A 893 6.09 19.11 12.68
CA ASP A 893 6.32 17.75 12.21
C ASP A 893 5.02 16.94 12.18
N SER A 894 4.66 16.47 10.98
CA SER A 894 3.48 15.63 10.75
C SER A 894 3.83 14.14 10.63
N GLY A 895 5.05 13.72 10.92
CA GLY A 895 5.53 12.34 10.71
C GLY A 895 5.77 11.96 9.24
N ARG A 896 5.63 12.90 8.30
CA ARG A 896 5.78 12.69 6.84
C ARG A 896 7.13 13.16 6.30
N GLY A 897 8.07 13.57 7.16
CA GLY A 897 9.37 14.08 6.72
C GLY A 897 9.30 15.38 5.93
N LEU A 898 8.31 16.23 6.20
CA LEU A 898 8.16 17.53 5.59
C LEU A 898 9.33 18.47 5.94
N PRO A 899 9.58 19.52 5.15
CA PRO A 899 10.53 20.57 5.49
C PRO A 899 10.26 21.20 6.86
N ARG A 900 11.31 21.75 7.48
CA ARG A 900 11.20 22.41 8.80
C ARG A 900 10.81 23.89 8.73
N ILE A 901 11.01 24.52 7.58
CA ILE A 901 10.80 25.97 7.41
C ILE A 901 9.76 26.15 6.30
N PRO A 902 8.67 26.91 6.54
CA PRO A 902 7.58 27.08 5.57
C PRO A 902 7.94 28.10 4.47
N GLN A 903 9.07 27.89 3.80
CA GLN A 903 9.50 28.69 2.66
C GLN A 903 10.40 27.87 1.72
N PRO A 904 10.48 28.23 0.43
CA PRO A 904 11.45 27.65 -0.50
C PRO A 904 12.89 27.83 0.01
N LYS A 905 13.74 26.86 -0.32
CA LYS A 905 15.19 26.88 0.00
C LYS A 905 16.04 27.48 -1.11
N ILE A 906 15.41 27.99 -2.17
CA ILE A 906 16.07 28.60 -3.32
C ILE A 906 15.40 29.93 -3.68
N SER A 907 16.13 30.78 -4.38
CA SER A 907 15.65 32.07 -4.88
C SER A 907 16.09 32.30 -6.32
N LEU A 908 15.29 33.02 -7.09
CA LEU A 908 15.67 33.51 -8.40
C LEU A 908 16.64 34.69 -8.26
N MET A 909 17.76 34.63 -8.97
CA MET A 909 18.72 35.72 -9.13
C MET A 909 18.83 36.10 -10.60
N SER A 910 19.27 37.33 -10.85
CA SER A 910 19.58 37.82 -12.19
C SER A 910 20.89 38.58 -12.15
N ASP A 911 21.77 38.28 -13.10
CA ASP A 911 23.01 39.03 -13.33
C ASP A 911 23.26 39.22 -14.85
N SER A 912 24.46 39.64 -15.23
CA SER A 912 24.84 39.84 -16.63
C SER A 912 24.79 38.56 -17.49
N SER A 913 24.74 37.39 -16.86
CA SER A 913 24.68 36.08 -17.51
C SER A 913 23.26 35.52 -17.63
N GLY A 914 22.25 36.28 -17.18
CA GLY A 914 20.84 35.92 -17.23
C GLY A 914 20.22 35.67 -15.86
N SER A 915 18.99 35.17 -15.87
CA SER A 915 18.27 34.79 -14.65
C SER A 915 18.44 33.30 -14.37
N TYR A 916 18.63 32.95 -13.10
CA TYR A 916 18.79 31.56 -12.66
C TYR A 916 18.38 31.40 -11.21
N TRP A 917 17.89 30.22 -10.86
CA TRP A 917 17.65 29.84 -9.48
C TRP A 917 18.98 29.50 -8.80
N VAL A 918 19.09 29.76 -7.50
CA VAL A 918 20.25 29.36 -6.67
C VAL A 918 19.78 28.91 -5.28
N SER A 919 20.51 28.00 -4.64
CA SER A 919 20.32 27.69 -3.21
C SER A 919 20.42 28.97 -2.37
N GLY A 920 19.49 29.15 -1.43
CA GLY A 920 19.50 30.27 -0.50
C GLY A 920 20.75 30.21 0.38
N SER A 921 21.63 31.19 0.25
CA SER A 921 22.77 31.37 1.15
C SER A 921 22.26 31.53 2.59
N LYS A 922 22.89 30.85 3.56
CA LYS A 922 22.84 31.26 4.98
C LYS A 922 22.88 32.79 5.03
N ASN A 923 21.93 33.41 5.74
CA ASN A 923 21.89 34.83 6.05
C ASN A 923 23.30 35.45 6.19
N THR A 924 23.87 35.94 5.09
CA THR A 924 24.84 37.03 5.15
C THR A 924 23.99 38.25 5.40
N LYS A 925 23.93 38.65 6.68
CA LYS A 925 23.60 40.02 7.04
C LYS A 925 24.46 40.92 6.15
N VAL A 926 23.86 41.52 5.13
CA VAL A 926 24.35 42.76 4.56
C VAL A 926 24.03 43.81 5.62
N THR A 927 24.94 43.99 6.56
CA THR A 927 25.02 45.23 7.33
C THR A 927 25.21 46.36 6.34
N LYS A 928 24.31 47.35 6.43
CA LYS A 928 24.45 48.68 5.84
C LYS A 928 25.80 49.30 6.15
#